data_AF-A0A354IVC8-F1
#
_entry.id   AF-A0A354IVC8-F1
#
_cell.length_a   1.000
_cell.length_b   1.000
_cell.length_c   1.000
_cell.angle_alpha   90.00
_cell.angle_beta   90.00
_cell.angle_gamma   90.00
#
_symmetry.space_group_name_H-M   'P 1'
#
loop_
_entity.id
_entity.type
_entity.pdbx_description
1 polymer ?
#
loop_
_entity_poly.entity_id
_entity_poly.type
_entity_poly.pdbx_seq_one_letter_code
_entity_poly.pdbx_strand_id
1 'polypeptide(L)'
;AAAATSTPNISQQDNDIFSATFTTLHWYGELSDKKIDTVTGVVGSKADWNSSETVGSQVGTDTDERKIYMRDFAGADDTDDGLKDFDFNLMTEPEKAWFAEKCSALAQCLTLSDANRRIVNNGENMVNWLRGQQQHANDTLFRAYARTTTVAGGAAAQLPIVLGDIASSKPAYLRDPRKSYTLDGYNDYKLDNATRQPMVFVAANDGMLHAFNADTGKETWAYAPRITMKKLYLQASTTYGTNHQFTTDGSPEVADVQIDGEWRSVLVAGLNAGGRGYYALDVTDPEAPRALWELCADTAVCSGSNYDKDIGLTFGNPQFGTWKDARGVEYWAVFLTSGYNNIPGTDGIASGDGRGYLYVVDIATGRVLSKKATPKLAGKTEDSKYIDTPTGFARITAISSNPNTDPKITFVYGGDNDGAMWRFDFTGQGDPGVLLLGFPGAGQPVTTRPDVTTCLVNTVAADGSQSSSTTRVVAFGTGRLLDEVDIGNTGVQSAYVLKDAGSTIPTAEWRGTSSMAKQTLAKISGTSTSYSVSGPAVDFSTQRGWYVDFGLNAGERVNLDPKIVAGGLNVVTNLPSSSSSCKVGGTSNVYQLNVCTGEPLGETIRNSAGQEVQVAGRTLSNSSAAVGFIIVRLPSGALKMITTTADGNTITSGVAPAESEGASRAGWRRVRE
;
A
#
# COMPACT_ATOMS: atom_id res chain seq x y z
N ALA A 1 -10.01 4.93 1.44
CA ALA A 1 -10.54 3.81 2.24
C ALA A 1 -9.79 2.54 1.88
N ALA A 2 -9.41 1.75 2.88
CA ALA A 2 -8.58 0.56 2.76
C ALA A 2 -8.90 -0.41 3.90
N ALA A 3 -8.47 -1.66 3.80
CA ALA A 3 -8.64 -2.64 4.88
C ALA A 3 -7.43 -3.56 5.00
N ALA A 4 -7.20 -4.05 6.22
CA ALA A 4 -6.24 -5.10 6.55
C ALA A 4 -6.89 -6.11 7.50
N THR A 5 -6.53 -7.39 7.40
CA THR A 5 -7.01 -8.40 8.35
C THR A 5 -5.94 -8.74 9.37
N SER A 6 -6.38 -9.18 10.55
CA SER A 6 -5.48 -9.73 11.56
C SER A 6 -4.76 -10.97 11.04
N THR A 7 -5.41 -11.74 10.16
CA THR A 7 -4.86 -12.95 9.55
C THR A 7 -5.39 -13.20 8.15
N PRO A 8 -4.57 -13.76 7.24
CA PRO A 8 -5.07 -14.30 5.98
C PRO A 8 -5.79 -15.65 6.16
N ASN A 9 -5.63 -16.33 7.31
CA ASN A 9 -6.32 -17.58 7.65
C ASN A 9 -7.21 -17.34 8.87
N ILE A 10 -8.49 -17.11 8.62
CA ILE A 10 -9.51 -16.75 9.61
C ILE A 10 -9.77 -17.94 10.54
N SER A 11 -9.91 -17.66 11.83
CA SER A 11 -10.33 -18.61 12.86
C SER A 11 -11.39 -18.01 13.76
N GLN A 12 -11.99 -18.79 14.67
CA GLN A 12 -12.91 -18.22 15.67
C GLN A 12 -12.21 -17.29 16.67
N GLN A 13 -10.89 -17.39 16.80
CA GLN A 13 -10.09 -16.58 17.73
C GLN A 13 -9.31 -15.47 17.02
N ASP A 14 -9.40 -15.37 15.69
CA ASP A 14 -8.59 -14.47 14.85
C ASP A 14 -9.37 -14.21 13.56
N ASN A 15 -10.34 -13.29 13.63
CA ASN A 15 -11.26 -12.95 12.55
C ASN A 15 -11.49 -11.44 12.39
N ASP A 16 -10.48 -10.64 12.72
CA ASP A 16 -10.56 -9.19 12.72
C ASP A 16 -10.25 -8.62 11.34
N ILE A 17 -10.95 -7.55 11.00
CA ILE A 17 -10.68 -6.71 9.84
C ILE A 17 -10.66 -5.25 10.25
N PHE A 18 -9.46 -4.68 10.20
CA PHE A 18 -9.21 -3.26 10.43
C PHE A 18 -9.50 -2.49 9.16
N SER A 19 -10.57 -1.70 9.18
CA SER A 19 -11.05 -0.91 8.04
C SER A 19 -10.77 0.56 8.28
N ALA A 20 -10.05 1.17 7.34
CA ALA A 20 -9.77 2.60 7.29
C ALA A 20 -10.68 3.30 6.27
N THR A 21 -11.34 4.36 6.68
CA THR A 21 -12.21 5.20 5.85
C THR A 21 -11.90 6.68 6.07
N PHE A 22 -12.48 7.54 5.23
CA PHE A 22 -12.40 8.98 5.40
C PHE A 22 -13.64 9.68 4.86
N THR A 23 -13.86 10.91 5.33
CA THR A 23 -14.96 11.77 4.88
C THR A 23 -14.42 12.97 4.12
N THR A 24 -14.77 13.13 2.84
CA THR A 24 -14.38 14.30 2.04
C THR A 24 -15.05 15.57 2.54
N LEU A 25 -14.54 16.73 2.13
CA LEU A 25 -14.94 18.08 2.59
C LEU A 25 -14.58 18.38 4.06
N HIS A 26 -14.70 17.40 4.95
CA HIS A 26 -14.30 17.52 6.35
C HIS A 26 -12.89 16.97 6.61
N TRP A 27 -12.46 15.99 5.81
CA TRP A 27 -11.12 15.41 5.81
C TRP A 27 -10.68 14.86 7.18
N TYR A 28 -11.58 14.11 7.82
CA TYR A 28 -11.25 13.25 8.95
C TYR A 28 -11.30 11.78 8.55
N GLY A 29 -10.56 10.96 9.28
CA GLY A 29 -10.46 9.52 9.05
C GLY A 29 -11.09 8.71 10.18
N GLU A 30 -11.42 7.47 9.86
CA GLU A 30 -11.86 6.50 10.86
C GLU A 30 -11.14 5.18 10.64
N LEU A 31 -10.59 4.62 11.71
CA LEU A 31 -10.14 3.24 11.78
C LEU A 31 -11.13 2.47 12.63
N SER A 32 -11.62 1.34 12.13
CA SER A 32 -12.53 0.47 12.86
C SER A 32 -12.08 -0.97 12.82
N ASP A 33 -12.26 -1.69 13.93
CA ASP A 33 -12.24 -3.15 13.94
C ASP A 33 -13.65 -3.69 13.74
N LYS A 34 -13.78 -4.70 12.88
CA LYS A 34 -15.00 -5.45 12.61
C LYS A 34 -14.66 -6.93 12.55
N LYS A 35 -15.65 -7.78 12.78
CA LYS A 35 -15.48 -9.23 12.64
C LYS A 35 -15.85 -9.73 11.26
N ILE A 36 -15.06 -10.65 10.74
CA ILE A 36 -15.40 -11.49 9.60
C ILE A 36 -16.18 -12.71 10.12
N ASP A 37 -17.36 -12.94 9.54
CA ASP A 37 -18.12 -14.16 9.80
C ASP A 37 -17.32 -15.38 9.32
N THR A 38 -16.99 -16.28 10.25
CA THR A 38 -16.09 -17.40 9.98
C THR A 38 -16.68 -18.47 9.05
N VAL A 39 -17.98 -18.44 8.78
CA VAL A 39 -18.68 -19.41 7.91
C VAL A 39 -18.84 -18.87 6.49
N THR A 40 -19.23 -17.60 6.38
CA THR A 40 -19.60 -16.95 5.11
C THR A 40 -18.48 -16.09 4.54
N GLY A 41 -17.59 -15.58 5.39
CA GLY A 41 -16.57 -14.58 5.09
C GLY A 41 -17.09 -13.15 4.98
N VAL A 42 -18.37 -12.91 5.29
CA VAL A 42 -18.97 -11.58 5.25
C VAL A 42 -18.47 -10.74 6.42
N VAL A 43 -18.09 -9.49 6.15
CA VAL A 43 -17.71 -8.53 7.20
C VAL A 43 -18.97 -8.02 7.90
N GLY A 44 -18.98 -8.12 9.23
CA GLY A 44 -20.07 -7.61 10.06
C GLY A 44 -20.22 -6.08 9.95
N SER A 45 -21.45 -5.59 10.07
CA SER A 45 -21.72 -4.15 10.01
C SER A 45 -21.37 -3.43 11.32
N LYS A 46 -21.38 -4.13 12.45
CA LYS A 46 -21.03 -3.60 13.76
C LYS A 46 -19.52 -3.58 13.94
N ALA A 47 -18.99 -2.42 14.30
CA ALA A 47 -17.60 -2.28 14.75
C ALA A 47 -17.48 -2.67 16.22
N ASP A 48 -16.38 -3.34 16.58
CA ASP A 48 -16.03 -3.64 17.96
C ASP A 48 -15.45 -2.40 18.65
N TRP A 49 -14.66 -1.62 17.91
CA TRP A 49 -14.24 -0.27 18.28
C TRP A 49 -14.07 0.61 17.03
N ASN A 50 -14.10 1.93 17.23
CA ASN A 50 -13.84 2.94 16.19
C ASN A 50 -12.97 4.07 16.78
N SER A 51 -11.93 4.49 16.04
CA SER A 51 -11.00 5.54 16.44
C SER A 51 -11.67 6.89 16.72
N SER A 52 -12.79 7.21 16.07
CA SER A 52 -13.58 8.42 16.32
C SER A 52 -14.09 8.49 17.76
N GLU A 53 -14.26 7.34 18.44
CA GLU A 53 -14.71 7.25 19.82
C GLU A 53 -13.57 7.13 20.84
N THR A 54 -12.39 6.63 20.41
CA THR A 54 -11.26 6.35 21.31
C THR A 54 -10.17 7.42 21.30
N VAL A 55 -9.93 8.10 20.18
CA VAL A 55 -8.91 9.16 20.10
C VAL A 55 -9.48 10.47 20.65
N GLY A 56 -10.71 10.82 20.27
CA GLY A 56 -11.37 12.04 20.70
C GLY A 56 -11.62 12.14 22.21
N SER A 57 -11.58 11.02 22.94
CA SER A 57 -11.71 11.00 24.40
C SER A 57 -10.44 11.41 25.14
N GLN A 58 -9.30 11.45 24.45
CA GLN A 58 -8.00 11.83 25.01
C GLN A 58 -7.70 13.33 24.90
N VAL A 59 -8.62 14.13 24.35
CA VAL A 59 -8.42 15.56 24.12
C VAL A 59 -9.57 16.39 24.69
N GLY A 60 -9.24 17.57 25.20
CA GLY A 60 -10.17 18.51 25.81
C GLY A 60 -10.08 19.90 25.20
N THR A 61 -10.61 20.89 25.94
CA THR A 61 -10.49 22.30 25.54
C THR A 61 -9.02 22.70 25.49
N ASP A 62 -8.30 22.53 26.59
CA ASP A 62 -6.90 22.93 26.81
C ASP A 62 -6.02 21.75 27.29
N THR A 63 -6.52 20.52 27.16
CA THR A 63 -5.83 19.29 27.56
C THR A 63 -5.68 18.33 26.40
N ASP A 64 -4.59 17.56 26.44
CA ASP A 64 -4.28 16.47 25.50
C ASP A 64 -3.45 15.41 26.24
N GLU A 65 -3.97 14.20 26.30
CA GLU A 65 -3.33 13.04 26.94
C GLU A 65 -2.60 12.14 25.92
N ARG A 66 -2.64 12.48 24.63
CA ARG A 66 -2.02 11.68 23.56
C ARG A 66 -0.49 11.75 23.65
N LYS A 67 0.16 10.61 23.44
CA LYS A 67 1.62 10.51 23.26
C LYS A 67 1.94 10.69 21.78
N ILE A 68 2.36 11.89 21.38
CA ILE A 68 2.70 12.18 19.99
C ILE A 68 4.19 12.51 19.95
N TYR A 69 4.95 11.71 19.21
CA TYR A 69 6.39 11.81 19.09
C TYR A 69 6.81 12.40 17.76
N MET A 70 7.99 13.00 17.75
CA MET A 70 8.74 13.33 16.55
C MET A 70 10.20 12.93 16.72
N ARG A 71 10.94 12.79 15.62
CA ARG A 71 12.36 12.46 15.71
C ARG A 71 13.16 13.57 16.38
N ASP A 72 14.01 13.22 17.33
CA ASP A 72 15.04 14.12 17.85
C ASP A 72 16.35 13.96 17.08
N PHE A 73 16.84 15.05 16.50
CA PHE A 73 18.12 15.12 15.79
C PHE A 73 19.17 15.95 16.55
N ALA A 74 18.77 16.68 17.59
CA ALA A 74 19.62 17.62 18.29
C ALA A 74 20.24 17.03 19.56
N GLY A 75 19.77 15.88 20.03
CA GLY A 75 20.26 15.24 21.27
C GLY A 75 20.17 16.19 22.46
N ALA A 76 19.14 17.04 22.49
CA ALA A 76 18.94 17.98 23.60
C ALA A 76 18.37 17.25 24.82
N ASP A 77 17.60 16.19 24.58
CA ASP A 77 17.25 15.18 25.56
C ASP A 77 17.93 13.87 25.14
N ASP A 78 18.79 13.35 26.00
CA ASP A 78 19.52 12.09 25.86
C ASP A 78 18.53 10.91 26.00
N THR A 79 17.53 10.84 25.13
CA THR A 79 16.61 9.71 25.07
C THR A 79 17.23 8.63 24.20
N ASP A 80 17.45 7.45 24.79
CA ASP A 80 17.99 6.28 24.08
C ASP A 80 17.15 5.88 22.84
N ASP A 81 15.93 6.38 22.69
CA ASP A 81 14.96 6.04 21.65
C ASP A 81 15.01 6.93 20.38
N GLY A 82 15.74 8.05 20.40
CA GLY A 82 15.82 8.99 19.26
C GLY A 82 14.52 9.78 18.99
N LEU A 83 13.62 9.85 19.97
CA LEU A 83 12.34 10.55 19.91
C LEU A 83 12.27 11.67 20.95
N LYS A 84 11.46 12.68 20.65
CA LYS A 84 10.99 13.69 21.61
C LYS A 84 9.50 13.93 21.40
N ASP A 85 8.82 14.52 22.38
CA ASP A 85 7.40 14.85 22.21
C ASP A 85 7.22 15.91 21.12
N PHE A 86 6.16 15.76 20.32
CA PHE A 86 5.69 16.74 19.36
C PHE A 86 5.04 17.91 20.10
N ASP A 87 5.87 18.68 20.79
CA ASP A 87 5.53 19.83 21.61
C ASP A 87 6.36 21.02 21.13
N PHE A 88 5.71 22.16 20.91
CA PHE A 88 6.36 23.38 20.43
C PHE A 88 7.51 23.84 21.32
N ASN A 89 7.41 23.61 22.63
CA ASN A 89 8.43 24.02 23.60
C ASN A 89 9.70 23.14 23.54
N LEU A 90 9.58 21.90 23.04
CA LEU A 90 10.69 20.96 22.84
C LEU A 90 11.28 21.01 21.41
N MET A 91 10.69 21.82 20.53
CA MET A 91 11.19 22.02 19.17
C MET A 91 12.43 22.91 19.14
N THR A 92 13.35 22.61 18.20
CA THR A 92 14.45 23.51 17.87
C THR A 92 13.94 24.77 17.16
N GLU A 93 14.73 25.83 17.10
CA GLU A 93 14.31 27.08 16.42
C GLU A 93 13.90 26.88 14.94
N PRO A 94 14.61 26.07 14.12
CA PRO A 94 14.14 25.76 12.76
C PRO A 94 12.80 25.04 12.73
N GLU A 95 12.52 24.17 13.71
CA GLU A 95 11.27 23.42 13.82
C GLU A 95 10.12 24.33 14.27
N LYS A 96 10.35 25.20 15.26
CA LYS A 96 9.37 26.22 15.68
C LYS A 96 8.95 27.12 14.53
N ALA A 97 9.89 27.48 13.65
CA ALA A 97 9.61 28.28 12.46
C ALA A 97 8.64 27.61 11.46
N TRP A 98 8.36 26.30 11.58
CA TRP A 98 7.36 25.62 10.76
C TRP A 98 5.92 25.87 11.25
N PHE A 99 5.73 26.29 12.49
CA PHE A 99 4.41 26.47 13.11
C PHE A 99 4.13 27.91 13.56
N ALA A 100 5.16 28.67 13.92
CA ALA A 100 5.02 30.08 14.29
C ALA A 100 4.84 31.00 13.06
N GLU A 101 4.16 32.13 13.27
CA GLU A 101 3.99 33.21 12.29
C GLU A 101 3.36 32.76 10.95
N LYS A 102 2.39 31.85 10.99
CA LYS A 102 1.74 31.27 9.79
C LYS A 102 0.44 31.93 9.36
N CYS A 103 -0.05 32.93 10.09
CA CYS A 103 -1.34 33.56 9.80
C CYS A 103 -1.41 34.14 8.38
N SER A 104 -0.31 34.66 7.82
CA SER A 104 -0.30 35.17 6.44
C SER A 104 -0.62 34.14 5.36
N ALA A 105 -0.51 32.84 5.67
CA ALA A 105 -0.81 31.74 4.75
C ALA A 105 -2.20 31.11 4.99
N LEU A 106 -2.98 31.60 5.96
CA LEU A 106 -4.29 31.09 6.31
C LEU A 106 -5.40 32.05 5.87
N ALA A 107 -6.42 31.55 5.17
CA ALA A 107 -7.43 32.38 4.53
C ALA A 107 -8.20 33.27 5.52
N GLN A 108 -8.50 32.76 6.71
CA GLN A 108 -9.23 33.48 7.76
C GLN A 108 -8.48 34.71 8.27
N CYS A 109 -7.15 34.73 8.20
CA CYS A 109 -6.33 35.77 8.83
C CYS A 109 -6.49 37.16 8.22
N LEU A 110 -7.00 37.26 7.00
CA LEU A 110 -7.28 38.53 6.34
C LEU A 110 -8.34 39.34 7.10
N THR A 111 -9.27 38.68 7.81
CA THR A 111 -10.39 39.32 8.51
C THR A 111 -10.24 39.33 10.03
N LEU A 112 -9.19 38.68 10.57
CA LEU A 112 -8.92 38.65 12.01
C LEU A 112 -8.40 39.99 12.54
N SER A 113 -8.78 40.31 13.78
CA SER A 113 -8.17 41.39 14.57
C SER A 113 -6.71 41.09 14.90
N ASP A 114 -5.91 42.11 15.23
CA ASP A 114 -4.51 41.90 15.62
C ASP A 114 -4.35 40.99 16.85
N ALA A 115 -5.30 41.03 17.78
CA ALA A 115 -5.32 40.12 18.93
C ALA A 115 -5.49 38.66 18.49
N ASN A 116 -6.43 38.40 17.57
CA ASN A 116 -6.67 37.06 17.05
C ASN A 116 -5.53 36.57 16.16
N ARG A 117 -4.90 37.47 15.39
CA ARG A 117 -3.70 37.13 14.61
C ARG A 117 -2.53 36.69 15.49
N ARG A 118 -2.33 37.34 16.65
CA ARG A 118 -1.33 36.90 17.64
C ARG A 118 -1.60 35.49 18.17
N ILE A 119 -2.88 35.13 18.37
CA ILE A 119 -3.26 33.77 18.79
C ILE A 119 -2.90 32.75 17.71
N VAL A 120 -3.22 33.04 16.45
CA VAL A 120 -2.95 32.16 15.29
C VAL A 120 -1.44 32.06 14.99
N ASN A 121 -0.68 33.14 15.17
CA ASN A 121 0.77 33.17 14.96
C ASN A 121 1.57 32.51 16.08
N ASN A 122 0.97 32.30 17.25
CA ASN A 122 1.61 31.57 18.33
C ASN A 122 1.73 30.08 17.92
N GLY A 123 2.97 29.61 17.77
CA GLY A 123 3.24 28.24 17.33
C GLY A 123 2.84 27.16 18.32
N GLU A 124 2.82 27.45 19.63
CA GLU A 124 2.30 26.54 20.65
C GLU A 124 0.80 26.30 20.46
N ASN A 125 0.02 27.36 20.21
CA ASN A 125 -1.40 27.22 19.89
C ASN A 125 -1.63 26.40 18.61
N MET A 126 -0.80 26.59 17.58
CA MET A 126 -0.87 25.83 16.33
C MET A 126 -0.58 24.34 16.55
N VAL A 127 0.50 24.02 17.28
CA VAL A 127 0.88 22.64 17.61
C VAL A 127 -0.18 21.99 18.51
N ASN A 128 -0.64 22.68 19.55
CA ASN A 128 -1.69 22.17 20.43
C ASN A 128 -3.01 21.92 19.68
N TRP A 129 -3.35 22.76 18.70
CA TRP A 129 -4.45 22.47 17.79
C TRP A 129 -4.20 21.20 16.98
N LEU A 130 -3.03 21.05 16.32
CA LEU A 130 -2.67 19.84 15.57
C LEU A 130 -2.70 18.55 16.42
N ARG A 131 -2.36 18.67 17.71
CA ARG A 131 -2.44 17.58 18.68
C ARG A 131 -3.89 17.21 19.06
N GLY A 132 -4.83 18.13 18.84
CA GLY A 132 -6.26 17.91 18.99
C GLY A 132 -6.95 18.77 20.06
N GLN A 133 -6.27 19.77 20.66
CA GLN A 133 -6.92 20.67 21.62
C GLN A 133 -8.00 21.53 20.96
N GLN A 134 -9.10 21.75 21.69
CA GLN A 134 -10.31 22.37 21.14
C GLN A 134 -10.43 23.87 21.42
N GLN A 135 -9.57 24.48 22.25
CA GLN A 135 -9.67 25.87 22.74
C GLN A 135 -9.81 26.90 21.61
N HIS A 136 -9.14 26.67 20.48
CA HIS A 136 -9.11 27.57 19.33
C HIS A 136 -9.72 26.97 18.05
N ALA A 137 -10.28 25.76 18.13
CA ALA A 137 -10.92 25.05 17.02
C ALA A 137 -12.38 25.52 16.84
N ASN A 138 -12.58 26.71 16.26
CA ASN A 138 -13.88 27.40 16.26
C ASN A 138 -14.29 28.01 14.91
N ASP A 139 -13.65 27.59 13.81
CA ASP A 139 -13.86 28.11 12.45
C ASP A 139 -13.69 29.64 12.32
N THR A 140 -13.05 30.26 13.29
CA THR A 140 -12.63 31.66 13.26
C THR A 140 -11.12 31.76 13.37
N LEU A 141 -10.52 31.14 14.39
CA LEU A 141 -9.07 31.14 14.61
C LEU A 141 -8.42 29.97 13.87
N PHE A 142 -8.80 28.75 14.24
CA PHE A 142 -8.47 27.52 13.53
C PHE A 142 -9.74 26.79 13.12
N ARG A 143 -9.61 25.95 12.09
CA ARG A 143 -10.64 25.01 11.64
C ARG A 143 -11.18 24.20 12.83
N ALA A 144 -12.50 24.12 12.96
CA ALA A 144 -13.14 23.27 13.95
C ALA A 144 -13.02 21.78 13.55
N TYR A 145 -12.88 20.91 14.55
CA TYR A 145 -12.96 19.47 14.32
C TYR A 145 -14.41 19.03 14.13
N ALA A 146 -14.64 18.09 13.22
CA ALA A 146 -15.91 17.36 13.17
C ALA A 146 -16.15 16.65 14.50
N ARG A 147 -17.40 16.33 14.81
CA ARG A 147 -17.75 15.58 16.03
C ARG A 147 -18.45 14.28 15.69
N THR A 148 -18.34 13.30 16.59
CA THR A 148 -19.06 12.03 16.47
C THR A 148 -20.57 12.27 16.35
N THR A 149 -21.25 11.44 15.56
CA THR A 149 -22.71 11.57 15.36
C THR A 149 -23.50 11.21 16.61
N THR A 150 -22.97 10.30 17.43
CA THR A 150 -23.53 9.87 18.71
C THR A 150 -22.59 10.18 19.87
N VAL A 151 -23.13 10.18 21.09
CA VAL A 151 -22.32 10.21 22.32
C VAL A 151 -21.77 8.80 22.53
N ALA A 152 -20.45 8.66 22.52
CA ALA A 152 -19.77 7.38 22.75
C ALA A 152 -20.07 6.85 24.17
N GLY A 153 -20.05 5.53 24.35
CA GLY A 153 -20.31 4.91 25.65
C GLY A 153 -19.35 5.42 26.72
N GLY A 154 -19.88 6.07 27.76
CA GLY A 154 -19.07 6.65 28.85
C GLY A 154 -18.63 8.10 28.65
N ALA A 155 -18.87 8.70 27.47
CA ALA A 155 -18.62 10.13 27.24
C ALA A 155 -19.79 11.00 27.73
N ALA A 156 -19.49 12.23 28.16
CA ALA A 156 -20.51 13.21 28.57
C ALA A 156 -21.14 13.97 27.39
N ALA A 157 -20.47 13.99 26.24
CA ALA A 157 -20.89 14.71 25.03
C ALA A 157 -20.29 14.04 23.77
N GLN A 158 -20.70 14.51 22.59
CA GLN A 158 -20.07 14.11 21.32
C GLN A 158 -18.57 14.48 21.34
N LEU A 159 -17.74 13.53 20.93
CA LEU A 159 -16.29 13.68 20.94
C LEU A 159 -15.81 14.36 19.65
N PRO A 160 -14.72 15.15 19.69
CA PRO A 160 -14.09 15.64 18.47
C PRO A 160 -13.40 14.50 17.72
N ILE A 161 -13.51 14.47 16.39
CA ILE A 161 -12.81 13.52 15.53
C ILE A 161 -11.49 14.17 15.13
N VAL A 162 -10.41 13.83 15.84
CA VAL A 162 -9.09 14.45 15.67
C VAL A 162 -8.16 13.68 14.74
N LEU A 163 -8.50 12.44 14.41
CA LEU A 163 -7.76 11.64 13.42
C LEU A 163 -7.99 12.21 12.01
N GLY A 164 -6.89 12.53 11.32
CA GLY A 164 -6.92 12.99 9.94
C GLY A 164 -7.44 11.92 8.97
N ASP A 165 -7.79 12.31 7.75
CA ASP A 165 -8.26 11.36 6.75
C ASP A 165 -7.22 10.29 6.40
N ILE A 166 -7.68 9.03 6.34
CA ILE A 166 -6.89 7.88 5.87
C ILE A 166 -7.23 7.63 4.40
N ALA A 167 -6.65 8.45 3.52
CA ALA A 167 -7.01 8.47 2.10
C ALA A 167 -6.58 7.17 1.39
N SER A 168 -5.29 6.85 1.46
CA SER A 168 -4.65 5.78 0.70
C SER A 168 -3.87 4.79 1.56
N SER A 169 -3.54 5.17 2.80
CA SER A 169 -2.84 4.31 3.74
C SER A 169 -3.65 3.05 4.06
N LYS A 170 -2.94 1.91 4.12
CA LYS A 170 -3.50 0.61 4.51
C LYS A 170 -3.00 0.31 5.91
N PRO A 171 -3.86 -0.09 6.86
CA PRO A 171 -3.39 -0.43 8.20
C PRO A 171 -2.39 -1.60 8.17
N ALA A 172 -1.35 -1.56 9.01
CA ALA A 172 -0.44 -2.67 9.25
C ALA A 172 -0.73 -3.28 10.62
N TYR A 173 -0.91 -4.60 10.67
CA TYR A 173 -1.17 -5.34 11.90
C TYR A 173 0.10 -6.04 12.38
N LEU A 174 0.55 -5.68 13.59
CA LEU A 174 1.67 -6.32 14.27
C LEU A 174 1.14 -7.23 15.37
N ARG A 175 1.68 -8.45 15.42
CA ARG A 175 1.33 -9.49 16.39
C ARG A 175 2.53 -10.40 16.65
N ASP A 176 2.28 -11.60 17.20
CA ASP A 176 3.28 -12.66 17.35
C ASP A 176 4.10 -12.86 16.05
N PRO A 177 5.43 -12.97 16.12
CA PRO A 177 6.26 -13.26 14.96
C PRO A 177 5.90 -14.60 14.28
N ARG A 178 5.58 -14.58 12.98
CA ARG A 178 5.11 -15.78 12.24
C ARG A 178 6.04 -16.35 11.19
N LYS A 179 7.19 -15.72 10.91
CA LYS A 179 8.19 -16.33 10.02
C LYS A 179 8.77 -17.60 10.64
N SER A 180 9.49 -18.37 9.83
CA SER A 180 10.25 -19.55 10.23
C SER A 180 11.70 -19.41 9.79
N TYR A 181 12.31 -18.24 9.98
CA TYR A 181 13.72 -18.04 9.64
C TYR A 181 14.58 -19.06 10.38
N THR A 182 15.54 -19.62 9.65
CA THR A 182 16.51 -20.60 10.17
C THR A 182 17.79 -19.93 10.68
N LEU A 183 17.77 -18.61 10.79
CA LEU A 183 18.86 -17.77 11.27
C LEU A 183 18.93 -17.78 12.80
N ASP A 184 20.15 -17.67 13.33
CA ASP A 184 20.44 -17.75 14.76
C ASP A 184 19.61 -16.74 15.58
N GLY A 185 19.15 -17.19 16.75
CA GLY A 185 18.36 -16.37 17.69
C GLY A 185 16.89 -16.12 17.30
N TYR A 186 16.47 -16.41 16.06
CA TYR A 186 15.11 -16.07 15.64
C TYR A 186 14.04 -16.87 16.38
N ASN A 187 14.29 -18.16 16.63
CA ASN A 187 13.32 -18.98 17.36
C ASN A 187 13.11 -18.48 18.80
N ASP A 188 14.17 -18.03 19.46
CA ASP A 188 14.09 -17.46 20.81
C ASP A 188 13.31 -16.15 20.78
N TYR A 189 13.61 -15.26 19.83
CA TYR A 189 12.83 -14.03 19.59
C TYR A 189 11.33 -14.30 19.38
N LYS A 190 10.96 -15.34 18.62
CA LYS A 190 9.56 -15.74 18.43
C LYS A 190 8.90 -16.13 19.75
N LEU A 191 9.60 -16.89 20.59
CA LEU A 191 9.08 -17.34 21.88
C LEU A 191 8.92 -16.17 22.85
N ASP A 192 9.91 -15.27 22.88
CA ASP A 192 9.90 -14.07 23.72
C ASP A 192 8.78 -13.09 23.35
N ASN A 193 8.38 -13.07 22.08
CA ASN A 193 7.32 -12.19 21.56
C ASN A 193 5.98 -12.91 21.31
N ALA A 194 5.81 -14.14 21.79
CA ALA A 194 4.60 -14.94 21.54
C ALA A 194 3.32 -14.32 22.14
N THR A 195 3.47 -13.49 23.18
CA THR A 195 2.37 -12.78 23.86
C THR A 195 2.47 -11.27 23.72
N ARG A 196 3.20 -10.76 22.72
CA ARG A 196 3.30 -9.31 22.47
C ARG A 196 1.92 -8.73 22.20
N GLN A 197 1.61 -7.58 22.80
CA GLN A 197 0.36 -6.85 22.57
C GLN A 197 0.18 -6.59 21.06
N PRO A 198 -0.91 -7.06 20.44
CA PRO A 198 -1.16 -6.76 19.05
C PRO A 198 -1.50 -5.28 18.82
N MET A 199 -0.94 -4.72 17.74
CA MET A 199 -1.04 -3.31 17.38
C MET A 199 -1.51 -3.13 15.94
N VAL A 200 -2.24 -2.06 15.69
CA VAL A 200 -2.60 -1.60 14.34
C VAL A 200 -1.96 -0.25 14.09
N PHE A 201 -1.13 -0.17 13.06
CA PHE A 201 -0.47 1.06 12.63
C PHE A 201 -1.15 1.62 11.39
N VAL A 202 -1.46 2.91 11.36
CA VAL A 202 -2.00 3.56 10.16
C VAL A 202 -1.55 5.01 10.06
N ALA A 203 -1.08 5.39 8.88
CA ALA A 203 -0.74 6.77 8.56
C ALA A 203 -2.01 7.57 8.18
N ALA A 204 -2.12 8.81 8.67
CA ALA A 204 -3.22 9.71 8.38
C ALA A 204 -2.75 11.14 7.99
N ASN A 205 -3.62 11.85 7.26
CA ASN A 205 -3.29 13.16 6.69
C ASN A 205 -3.31 14.32 7.71
N ASP A 206 -3.57 14.05 9.00
CA ASP A 206 -3.24 14.97 10.10
C ASP A 206 -1.72 15.13 10.28
N GLY A 207 -0.94 14.27 9.63
CA GLY A 207 0.52 14.35 9.56
C GLY A 207 1.21 13.23 10.30
N MET A 208 0.48 12.25 10.83
CA MET A 208 1.02 11.29 11.78
C MET A 208 0.84 9.84 11.33
N LEU A 209 1.74 8.97 11.80
CA LEU A 209 1.49 7.54 11.93
C LEU A 209 0.87 7.30 13.31
N HIS A 210 -0.25 6.59 13.38
CA HIS A 210 -0.94 6.30 14.63
C HIS A 210 -0.78 4.82 14.98
N ALA A 211 -0.56 4.52 16.27
CA ALA A 211 -0.46 3.17 16.81
C ALA A 211 -1.62 2.87 17.75
N PHE A 212 -2.48 1.94 17.35
CA PHE A 212 -3.67 1.54 18.10
C PHE A 212 -3.47 0.18 18.75
N ASN A 213 -3.86 0.06 20.01
CA ASN A 213 -4.07 -1.24 20.63
C ASN A 213 -5.18 -1.97 19.86
N ALA A 214 -4.87 -3.15 19.30
CA ALA A 214 -5.77 -3.83 18.38
C ALA A 214 -7.08 -4.32 19.03
N ASP A 215 -7.07 -4.60 20.33
CA ASP A 215 -8.21 -5.13 21.07
C ASP A 215 -9.22 -4.03 21.44
N THR A 216 -8.71 -2.83 21.74
CA THR A 216 -9.51 -1.74 22.35
C THR A 216 -9.70 -0.54 21.43
N GLY A 217 -8.89 -0.41 20.38
CA GLY A 217 -8.86 0.78 19.52
C GLY A 217 -8.28 2.02 20.21
N LYS A 218 -7.73 1.90 21.42
CA LYS A 218 -7.06 3.03 22.08
C LYS A 218 -5.78 3.37 21.33
N GLU A 219 -5.63 4.63 20.92
CA GLU A 219 -4.35 5.14 20.44
C GLU A 219 -3.35 5.16 21.59
N THR A 220 -2.23 4.45 21.42
CA THR A 220 -1.17 4.31 22.42
C THR A 220 -0.09 5.37 22.25
N TRP A 221 0.25 5.67 20.99
CA TRP A 221 1.13 6.74 20.57
C TRP A 221 0.91 7.07 19.10
N ALA A 222 1.44 8.21 18.68
CA ALA A 222 1.56 8.59 17.27
C ALA A 222 2.97 9.15 16.98
N TYR A 223 3.43 9.04 15.74
CA TYR A 223 4.69 9.58 15.26
C TYR A 223 4.44 10.58 14.13
N ALA A 224 4.88 11.83 14.31
CA ALA A 224 4.81 12.89 13.31
C ALA A 224 6.15 12.97 12.55
N PRO A 225 6.24 12.51 11.28
CA PRO A 225 7.47 12.61 10.52
C PRO A 225 7.81 14.07 10.21
N ARG A 226 9.07 14.48 10.37
CA ARG A 226 9.48 15.88 10.12
C ARG A 226 9.30 16.29 8.66
N ILE A 227 9.32 15.32 7.76
CA ILE A 227 9.23 15.46 6.30
C ILE A 227 7.97 16.24 5.87
N THR A 228 6.86 16.16 6.63
CA THR A 228 5.59 16.83 6.28
C THR A 228 5.30 18.07 7.12
N MET A 229 6.05 18.31 8.21
CA MET A 229 5.75 19.33 9.22
C MET A 229 5.62 20.75 8.65
N LYS A 230 6.45 21.11 7.67
CA LYS A 230 6.49 22.45 7.05
C LYS A 230 5.15 22.91 6.47
N LYS A 231 4.23 22.00 6.18
CA LYS A 231 2.92 22.31 5.60
C LYS A 231 1.73 21.95 6.51
N LEU A 232 1.95 21.36 7.68
CA LEU A 232 0.85 20.93 8.56
C LEU A 232 -0.02 22.10 9.03
N TYR A 233 0.55 23.30 9.17
CA TYR A 233 -0.21 24.50 9.56
C TYR A 233 -1.37 24.81 8.59
N LEU A 234 -1.28 24.41 7.31
CA LEU A 234 -2.34 24.63 6.31
C LEU A 234 -3.64 23.92 6.69
N GLN A 235 -3.57 22.85 7.48
CA GLN A 235 -4.74 22.14 7.98
C GLN A 235 -5.62 23.00 8.88
N ALA A 236 -5.04 23.99 9.58
CA ALA A 236 -5.77 24.91 10.45
C ALA A 236 -6.60 25.95 9.67
N SER A 237 -6.49 25.99 8.33
CA SER A 237 -7.29 26.87 7.48
C SER A 237 -8.78 26.53 7.56
N THR A 238 -9.62 27.53 7.74
CA THR A 238 -11.09 27.35 7.72
C THR A 238 -11.62 26.98 6.33
N THR A 239 -10.80 27.10 5.29
CA THR A 239 -11.11 26.68 3.92
C THR A 239 -10.48 25.33 3.54
N TYR A 240 -9.93 24.57 4.50
CA TYR A 240 -9.24 23.30 4.21
C TYR A 240 -10.12 22.29 3.46
N GLY A 241 -11.45 22.34 3.64
CA GLY A 241 -12.39 21.45 2.97
C GLY A 241 -12.24 21.41 1.45
N THR A 242 -11.84 22.51 0.82
CA THR A 242 -11.57 22.62 -0.63
C THR A 242 -10.08 22.77 -0.96
N ASN A 243 -9.20 22.76 0.04
CA ASN A 243 -7.75 22.98 -0.09
C ASN A 243 -6.95 21.89 0.65
N HIS A 244 -7.48 20.67 0.66
CA HIS A 244 -6.89 19.51 1.32
C HIS A 244 -5.42 19.32 0.94
N GLN A 245 -4.63 18.84 1.89
CA GLN A 245 -3.24 18.51 1.70
C GLN A 245 -3.02 17.04 2.07
N PHE A 246 -2.42 16.28 1.16
CA PHE A 246 -1.82 15.00 1.54
C PHE A 246 -0.59 15.26 2.42
N THR A 247 -0.40 14.48 3.47
CA THR A 247 0.75 14.58 4.40
C THR A 247 1.33 13.18 4.68
N THR A 248 0.93 12.51 5.74
CA THR A 248 1.41 11.16 6.08
C THR A 248 0.39 10.14 5.59
N ASP A 249 0.50 9.70 4.34
CA ASP A 249 -0.51 8.86 3.69
C ASP A 249 0.03 7.51 3.17
N GLY A 250 1.33 7.22 3.35
CA GLY A 250 1.92 5.96 2.92
C GLY A 250 1.48 4.78 3.79
N SER A 251 1.21 3.62 3.17
CA SER A 251 0.90 2.41 3.93
C SER A 251 2.15 1.92 4.68
N PRO A 252 2.12 1.80 6.02
CA PRO A 252 3.21 1.19 6.76
C PRO A 252 3.37 -0.29 6.41
N GLU A 253 4.61 -0.77 6.43
CA GLU A 253 4.96 -2.17 6.28
C GLU A 253 5.86 -2.57 7.46
N VAL A 254 5.63 -3.76 8.02
CA VAL A 254 6.36 -4.24 9.21
C VAL A 254 7.03 -5.57 8.90
N ALA A 255 8.27 -5.74 9.37
CA ALA A 255 8.99 -7.00 9.26
C ALA A 255 9.87 -7.27 10.48
N ASP A 256 10.09 -8.56 10.76
CA ASP A 256 11.14 -9.00 11.68
C ASP A 256 12.49 -8.98 10.95
N VAL A 257 13.46 -8.26 11.52
CA VAL A 257 14.80 -8.03 10.95
C VAL A 257 15.85 -8.17 12.04
N GLN A 258 17.12 -8.26 11.66
CA GLN A 258 18.23 -8.24 12.62
C GLN A 258 18.99 -6.91 12.56
N ILE A 259 19.15 -6.25 13.70
CA ILE A 259 19.96 -5.03 13.89
C ILE A 259 20.99 -5.35 14.97
N ASP A 260 22.28 -5.15 14.67
CA ASP A 260 23.39 -5.41 15.60
C ASP A 260 23.38 -6.80 16.25
N GLY A 261 22.90 -7.81 15.51
CA GLY A 261 22.80 -9.20 15.98
C GLY A 261 21.50 -9.53 16.73
N GLU A 262 20.66 -8.56 17.01
CA GLU A 262 19.40 -8.72 17.74
C GLU A 262 18.18 -8.65 16.81
N TRP A 263 17.19 -9.51 17.07
CA TRP A 263 15.95 -9.51 16.32
C TRP A 263 15.01 -8.41 16.78
N ARG A 264 14.45 -7.67 15.82
CA ARG A 264 13.59 -6.52 16.01
C ARG A 264 12.38 -6.59 15.07
N SER A 265 11.23 -6.06 15.47
CA SER A 265 10.15 -5.71 14.54
C SER A 265 10.33 -4.25 14.11
N VAL A 266 10.56 -4.03 12.82
CA VAL A 266 10.75 -2.68 12.26
C VAL A 266 9.61 -2.32 11.34
N LEU A 267 9.07 -1.12 11.52
CA LEU A 267 8.07 -0.50 10.65
C LEU A 267 8.78 0.50 9.73
N VAL A 268 8.50 0.44 8.43
CA VAL A 268 8.92 1.45 7.45
C VAL A 268 7.70 1.91 6.67
N ALA A 269 7.61 3.21 6.41
CA ALA A 269 6.55 3.76 5.58
C ALA A 269 7.05 4.92 4.72
N GLY A 270 6.38 5.13 3.58
CA GLY A 270 6.48 6.36 2.80
C GLY A 270 5.39 7.37 3.19
N LEU A 271 5.20 8.37 2.34
CA LEU A 271 4.21 9.44 2.49
C LEU A 271 3.18 9.51 1.35
N ASN A 272 3.24 8.61 0.35
CA ASN A 272 2.47 8.69 -0.90
C ASN A 272 2.52 10.10 -1.51
N ALA A 273 1.36 10.74 -1.76
CA ALA A 273 1.25 12.08 -2.31
C ALA A 273 1.65 13.18 -1.33
N GLY A 274 1.84 12.85 -0.06
CA GLY A 274 2.08 13.83 0.98
C GLY A 274 3.54 14.23 1.17
N GLY A 275 4.51 13.53 0.57
CA GLY A 275 5.88 14.01 0.59
C GLY A 275 6.90 13.09 -0.08
N ARG A 276 8.13 13.62 -0.20
CA ARG A 276 9.27 12.93 -0.80
C ARG A 276 10.20 12.34 0.25
N GLY A 277 9.77 11.25 0.87
CA GLY A 277 10.61 10.55 1.83
C GLY A 277 9.97 9.34 2.50
N TYR A 278 10.81 8.62 3.21
CA TYR A 278 10.49 7.43 3.98
C TYR A 278 10.93 7.63 5.43
N TYR A 279 10.28 6.94 6.36
CA TYR A 279 10.66 6.92 7.77
C TYR A 279 10.57 5.49 8.32
N ALA A 280 11.36 5.22 9.36
CA ALA A 280 11.46 3.91 10.00
C ALA A 280 11.49 4.01 11.52
N LEU A 281 10.77 3.09 12.16
CA LEU A 281 10.65 2.96 13.61
C LEU A 281 10.93 1.51 14.01
N ASP A 282 11.68 1.31 15.09
CA ASP A 282 11.67 0.04 15.82
C ASP A 282 10.39 0.00 16.67
N VAL A 283 9.55 -1.01 16.41
CA VAL A 283 8.27 -1.28 17.08
C VAL A 283 8.29 -2.65 17.75
N THR A 284 9.48 -3.14 18.12
CA THR A 284 9.65 -4.41 18.84
C THR A 284 8.87 -4.39 20.15
N ASP A 285 9.03 -3.32 20.93
CA ASP A 285 8.13 -2.96 22.02
C ASP A 285 6.98 -2.10 21.46
N PRO A 286 5.73 -2.62 21.44
CA PRO A 286 4.61 -1.92 20.85
C PRO A 286 4.20 -0.65 21.60
N GLU A 287 4.58 -0.48 22.87
CA GLU A 287 4.21 0.68 23.70
C GLU A 287 5.32 1.73 23.81
N ALA A 288 6.55 1.38 23.41
CA ALA A 288 7.74 2.23 23.46
C ALA A 288 8.52 2.17 22.13
N PRO A 289 8.04 2.87 21.08
CA PRO A 289 8.71 2.88 19.79
C PRO A 289 10.06 3.60 19.87
N ARG A 290 10.97 3.30 18.93
CA ARG A 290 12.24 4.04 18.77
C ARG A 290 12.37 4.53 17.34
N ALA A 291 12.86 5.76 17.14
CA ALA A 291 13.18 6.25 15.81
C ALA A 291 14.46 5.61 15.30
N LEU A 292 14.41 5.05 14.09
CA LEU A 292 15.62 4.60 13.39
C LEU A 292 16.10 5.69 12.45
N TRP A 293 15.28 6.03 11.45
CA TRP A 293 15.67 7.02 10.45
C TRP A 293 14.50 7.66 9.69
N GLU A 294 14.81 8.78 9.05
CA GLU A 294 14.00 9.47 8.05
C GLU A 294 14.94 9.74 6.87
N LEU A 295 14.54 9.35 5.66
CA LEU A 295 15.29 9.48 4.41
C LEU A 295 14.45 10.30 3.44
N CYS A 296 14.92 11.48 3.02
CA CYS A 296 14.10 12.39 2.21
C CYS A 296 14.89 13.25 1.21
N ALA A 297 14.16 13.87 0.27
CA ALA A 297 14.71 14.75 -0.77
C ALA A 297 14.80 16.24 -0.35
N ASP A 298 14.24 16.62 0.79
CA ASP A 298 14.27 18.01 1.28
C ASP A 298 15.53 18.27 2.12
N THR A 299 16.47 19.04 1.57
CA THR A 299 17.73 19.42 2.24
C THR A 299 17.55 20.21 3.54
N ALA A 300 16.38 20.83 3.74
CA ALA A 300 16.06 21.53 4.97
C ALA A 300 15.39 20.64 6.03
N VAL A 301 15.21 19.34 5.74
CA VAL A 301 14.76 18.32 6.71
C VAL A 301 15.82 17.24 6.89
N CYS A 302 16.34 16.70 5.78
CA CYS A 302 17.32 15.61 5.77
C CYS A 302 18.68 16.05 5.24
N SER A 303 19.75 15.44 5.76
CA SER A 303 21.13 15.69 5.33
C SER A 303 22.00 14.43 5.46
N GLY A 304 23.24 14.48 4.95
CA GLY A 304 24.20 13.37 5.08
C GLY A 304 23.74 12.08 4.40
N SER A 305 23.90 10.94 5.08
CA SER A 305 23.52 9.61 4.57
C SER A 305 22.00 9.39 4.43
N ASN A 306 21.22 10.29 5.03
CA ASN A 306 19.76 10.24 5.06
C ASN A 306 19.11 11.23 4.07
N TYR A 307 19.89 11.74 3.12
CA TYR A 307 19.43 12.60 2.05
C TYR A 307 19.64 11.94 0.68
N ASP A 308 18.60 11.92 -0.15
CA ASP A 308 18.73 11.60 -1.57
C ASP A 308 17.78 12.45 -2.42
N LYS A 309 18.37 13.18 -3.37
CA LYS A 309 17.66 14.15 -4.22
C LYS A 309 16.65 13.53 -5.20
N ASP A 310 16.79 12.23 -5.51
CA ASP A 310 16.00 11.54 -6.53
C ASP A 310 14.84 10.73 -5.93
N ILE A 311 14.55 10.93 -4.64
CA ILE A 311 13.30 10.49 -4.02
C ILE A 311 12.18 11.43 -4.44
N GLY A 312 11.12 10.85 -4.97
CA GLY A 312 9.86 11.50 -5.32
C GLY A 312 8.75 11.16 -4.33
N LEU A 313 7.50 11.34 -4.74
CA LEU A 313 6.31 10.92 -4.02
C LEU A 313 6.31 9.41 -3.83
N THR A 314 6.47 8.96 -2.60
CA THR A 314 6.84 7.58 -2.26
C THR A 314 5.62 6.65 -2.22
N PHE A 315 4.98 6.47 -3.37
CA PHE A 315 3.87 5.52 -3.54
C PHE A 315 4.34 4.05 -3.55
N GLY A 316 5.64 3.79 -3.61
CA GLY A 316 6.19 2.45 -3.45
C GLY A 316 6.16 2.00 -2.00
N ASN A 317 5.50 0.88 -1.70
CA ASN A 317 5.58 0.28 -0.37
C ASN A 317 6.98 -0.30 -0.12
N PRO A 318 7.51 -0.17 1.10
CA PRO A 318 8.72 -0.84 1.52
C PRO A 318 8.64 -2.37 1.39
N GLN A 319 9.75 -3.01 1.00
CA GLN A 319 9.93 -4.47 1.00
C GLN A 319 11.18 -4.83 1.79
N PHE A 320 11.17 -5.95 2.51
CA PHE A 320 12.25 -6.31 3.44
C PHE A 320 12.96 -7.59 3.01
N GLY A 321 14.25 -7.69 3.34
CA GLY A 321 15.03 -8.92 3.19
C GLY A 321 16.51 -8.67 3.40
N THR A 322 17.32 -9.68 3.13
CA THR A 322 18.78 -9.56 3.17
C THR A 322 19.37 -9.38 1.77
N TRP A 323 20.49 -8.66 1.73
CA TRP A 323 21.28 -8.38 0.53
C TRP A 323 22.77 -8.48 0.86
N LYS A 324 23.59 -8.87 -0.12
CA LYS A 324 25.05 -8.94 0.01
C LYS A 324 25.72 -7.87 -0.83
N ASP A 325 26.57 -7.07 -0.20
CA ASP A 325 27.40 -6.09 -0.91
C ASP A 325 28.47 -6.77 -1.79
N ALA A 326 29.24 -5.97 -2.52
CA ALA A 326 30.30 -6.46 -3.41
C ALA A 326 31.46 -7.17 -2.67
N ARG A 327 31.56 -7.01 -1.34
CA ARG A 327 32.53 -7.69 -0.48
C ARG A 327 31.96 -8.96 0.15
N GLY A 328 30.69 -9.27 -0.11
CA GLY A 328 29.98 -10.41 0.46
C GLY A 328 29.43 -10.18 1.87
N VAL A 329 29.48 -8.94 2.38
CA VAL A 329 28.88 -8.57 3.67
C VAL A 329 27.37 -8.56 3.51
N GLU A 330 26.68 -9.29 4.37
CA GLU A 330 25.22 -9.37 4.37
C GLU A 330 24.62 -8.26 5.25
N TYR A 331 23.59 -7.60 4.72
CA TYR A 331 22.85 -6.55 5.37
C TYR A 331 21.37 -6.92 5.40
N TRP A 332 20.71 -6.68 6.53
CA TRP A 332 19.28 -6.49 6.53
C TRP A 332 18.96 -5.15 5.90
N ALA A 333 18.10 -5.16 4.90
CA ALA A 333 17.80 -3.99 4.10
C ALA A 333 16.31 -3.85 3.85
N VAL A 334 15.94 -2.62 3.58
CA VAL A 334 14.65 -2.28 2.99
C VAL A 334 14.85 -1.85 1.54
N PHE A 335 14.04 -2.41 0.66
CA PHE A 335 13.99 -2.12 -0.76
C PHE A 335 12.92 -1.08 -0.99
N LEU A 336 13.32 0.09 -1.47
CA LEU A 336 12.47 1.27 -1.67
C LEU A 336 12.56 1.73 -3.14
N THR A 337 11.69 2.65 -3.54
CA THR A 337 11.68 3.17 -4.91
C THR A 337 11.72 4.69 -4.96
N SER A 338 12.05 5.25 -6.12
CA SER A 338 11.99 6.70 -6.34
C SER A 338 10.55 7.24 -6.28
N GLY A 339 9.55 6.39 -6.52
CA GLY A 339 8.17 6.83 -6.59
C GLY A 339 7.91 7.71 -7.81
N TYR A 340 6.99 8.66 -7.66
CA TYR A 340 6.53 9.56 -8.74
C TYR A 340 7.06 10.98 -8.57
N ASN A 341 7.12 11.76 -9.65
CA ASN A 341 7.44 13.18 -9.63
C ASN A 341 8.75 13.53 -8.88
N ASN A 342 9.79 12.70 -9.03
CA ASN A 342 11.13 12.97 -8.52
C ASN A 342 11.89 13.98 -9.41
N ILE A 343 11.31 15.16 -9.59
CA ILE A 343 11.79 16.28 -10.42
C ILE A 343 11.62 17.59 -9.66
N PRO A 344 12.28 18.70 -10.06
CA PRO A 344 11.97 20.01 -9.53
C PRO A 344 10.47 20.33 -9.68
N GLY A 345 9.79 20.65 -8.56
CA GLY A 345 8.32 20.71 -8.53
C GLY A 345 7.74 21.84 -7.67
N THR A 346 6.40 21.89 -7.64
CA THR A 346 5.63 22.90 -6.88
C THR A 346 5.61 22.67 -5.38
N ASP A 347 6.14 21.53 -4.92
CA ASP A 347 6.30 21.17 -3.50
C ASP A 347 7.52 21.84 -2.83
N GLY A 348 8.21 22.74 -3.54
CA GLY A 348 9.35 23.49 -3.02
C GLY A 348 10.66 22.70 -3.03
N ILE A 349 10.68 21.49 -3.58
CA ILE A 349 11.89 20.68 -3.74
C ILE A 349 12.42 20.88 -5.16
N ALA A 350 13.58 21.54 -5.27
CA ALA A 350 14.21 21.93 -6.55
C ALA A 350 15.22 20.90 -7.08
N SER A 351 15.02 19.61 -6.80
CA SER A 351 15.96 18.54 -7.15
C SER A 351 15.27 17.29 -7.72
N GLY A 352 16.08 16.38 -8.24
CA GLY A 352 15.64 15.13 -8.87
C GLY A 352 15.81 15.16 -10.39
N ASP A 353 15.93 13.99 -11.01
CA ASP A 353 16.16 13.83 -12.46
C ASP A 353 15.02 13.13 -13.21
N GLY A 354 13.93 12.76 -12.53
CA GLY A 354 12.77 12.09 -13.12
C GLY A 354 12.96 10.62 -13.51
N ARG A 355 14.12 10.02 -13.22
CA ARG A 355 14.39 8.62 -13.55
C ARG A 355 13.81 7.67 -12.49
N GLY A 356 13.52 6.43 -12.89
CA GLY A 356 13.11 5.38 -11.94
C GLY A 356 14.31 4.80 -11.19
N TYR A 357 14.21 4.66 -9.87
CA TYR A 357 15.27 4.05 -9.05
C TYR A 357 14.74 2.99 -8.09
N LEU A 358 15.49 1.89 -7.95
CA LEU A 358 15.41 0.96 -6.83
C LEU A 358 16.52 1.30 -5.83
N TYR A 359 16.16 1.48 -4.57
CA TYR A 359 17.08 1.71 -3.47
C TYR A 359 17.16 0.45 -2.60
N VAL A 360 18.38 0.10 -2.18
CA VAL A 360 18.67 -0.83 -1.10
C VAL A 360 19.16 0.02 0.06
N VAL A 361 18.38 0.07 1.14
CA VAL A 361 18.65 0.94 2.29
C VAL A 361 18.92 0.07 3.51
N ASP A 362 19.99 0.37 4.23
CA ASP A 362 20.34 -0.28 5.48
C ASP A 362 19.22 -0.08 6.51
N ILE A 363 18.69 -1.17 7.07
CA ILE A 363 17.49 -1.08 7.92
C ILE A 363 17.75 -0.34 9.23
N ALA A 364 18.97 -0.40 9.76
CA ALA A 364 19.32 0.21 11.03
C ALA A 364 19.56 1.72 10.90
N THR A 365 20.22 2.14 9.83
CA THR A 365 20.78 3.50 9.73
C THR A 365 20.07 4.41 8.72
N GLY A 366 19.30 3.85 7.78
CA GLY A 366 18.67 4.63 6.70
C GLY A 366 19.62 4.99 5.57
N ARG A 367 20.88 4.53 5.65
CA ARG A 367 21.90 4.77 4.63
C ARG A 367 21.58 3.97 3.36
N VAL A 368 21.59 4.65 2.22
CA VAL A 368 21.51 4.01 0.90
C VAL A 368 22.78 3.18 0.65
N LEU A 369 22.63 1.86 0.60
CA LEU A 369 23.69 0.90 0.32
C LEU A 369 23.90 0.70 -1.19
N SER A 370 22.81 0.70 -1.95
CA SER A 370 22.82 0.62 -3.41
C SER A 370 21.65 1.43 -3.98
N LYS A 371 21.88 2.10 -5.11
CA LYS A 371 20.88 2.87 -5.85
C LYS A 371 20.98 2.50 -7.33
N LYS A 372 19.97 1.78 -7.83
CA LYS A 372 19.96 1.29 -9.20
C LYS A 372 18.88 1.96 -10.03
N ALA A 373 19.29 2.68 -11.07
CA ALA A 373 18.36 3.29 -12.02
C ALA A 373 17.75 2.24 -12.96
N THR A 374 16.50 2.44 -13.36
CA THR A 374 15.95 1.77 -14.54
C THR A 374 16.71 2.22 -15.80
N PRO A 375 17.06 1.28 -16.71
CA PRO A 375 17.68 1.61 -17.98
C PRO A 375 16.85 2.58 -18.83
N LYS A 376 17.52 3.33 -19.69
CA LYS A 376 16.85 4.25 -20.62
C LYS A 376 16.02 3.49 -21.64
N LEU A 377 14.75 3.84 -21.78
CA LEU A 377 13.88 3.34 -22.84
C LEU A 377 14.08 4.14 -24.14
N ALA A 378 13.77 3.52 -25.28
CA ALA A 378 13.82 4.19 -26.57
C ALA A 378 12.92 5.44 -26.55
N GLY A 379 13.49 6.59 -26.94
CA GLY A 379 12.82 7.89 -26.89
C GLY A 379 13.21 8.78 -25.70
N LYS A 380 13.65 8.21 -24.56
CA LYS A 380 14.11 8.94 -23.36
C LYS A 380 15.64 8.96 -23.25
N THR A 381 16.28 9.72 -24.13
CA THR A 381 17.75 9.73 -24.29
C THR A 381 18.47 10.75 -23.39
N GLU A 382 17.77 11.76 -22.87
CA GLU A 382 18.32 12.92 -22.14
C GLU A 382 17.53 13.22 -20.87
N ASP A 383 18.17 13.82 -19.86
CA ASP A 383 17.56 14.11 -18.54
C ASP A 383 16.37 15.08 -18.64
N SER A 384 16.41 16.05 -19.56
CA SER A 384 15.28 16.95 -19.86
C SER A 384 13.99 16.18 -20.17
N LYS A 385 14.08 15.07 -20.91
CA LYS A 385 12.91 14.23 -21.24
C LYS A 385 12.34 13.51 -20.03
N TYR A 386 13.19 13.15 -19.08
CA TYR A 386 12.74 12.58 -17.80
C TYR A 386 12.11 13.65 -16.91
N ILE A 387 12.58 14.89 -16.98
CA ILE A 387 11.95 16.01 -16.27
C ILE A 387 10.54 16.29 -16.82
N ASP A 388 10.37 16.32 -18.14
CA ASP A 388 9.06 16.55 -18.78
C ASP A 388 8.07 15.39 -18.55
N THR A 389 8.59 14.16 -18.55
CA THR A 389 7.80 12.94 -18.36
C THR A 389 8.52 11.98 -17.41
N PRO A 390 8.39 12.16 -16.08
CA PRO A 390 9.05 11.30 -15.10
C PRO A 390 8.64 9.84 -15.28
N THR A 391 9.61 8.93 -15.19
CA THR A 391 9.38 7.49 -15.39
C THR A 391 8.40 6.93 -14.36
N GLY A 392 8.46 7.39 -13.11
CA GLY A 392 7.51 6.98 -12.09
C GLY A 392 7.59 5.50 -11.74
N PHE A 393 8.69 5.08 -11.10
CA PHE A 393 8.89 3.71 -10.64
C PHE A 393 8.51 3.61 -9.16
N ALA A 394 7.37 2.97 -8.87
CA ALA A 394 6.76 3.01 -7.54
C ALA A 394 6.60 1.64 -6.89
N ARG A 395 5.64 0.82 -7.32
CA ARG A 395 5.29 -0.44 -6.65
C ARG A 395 6.22 -1.57 -7.09
N ILE A 396 6.76 -2.30 -6.12
CA ILE A 396 7.67 -3.42 -6.33
C ILE A 396 7.27 -4.67 -5.54
N THR A 397 7.73 -5.83 -5.99
CA THR A 397 7.66 -7.10 -5.26
C THR A 397 9.06 -7.71 -5.20
N ALA A 398 9.57 -7.89 -3.99
CA ALA A 398 10.81 -8.60 -3.72
C ALA A 398 10.51 -10.07 -3.41
N ILE A 399 11.27 -10.99 -4.02
CA ILE A 399 11.11 -12.44 -3.79
C ILE A 399 12.40 -13.07 -3.30
N SER A 400 12.26 -14.08 -2.44
CA SER A 400 13.33 -14.99 -2.04
C SER A 400 13.04 -16.42 -2.50
N SER A 401 13.95 -17.35 -2.24
CA SER A 401 13.74 -18.77 -2.55
C SER A 401 12.55 -19.35 -1.78
N ASN A 402 12.37 -18.91 -0.54
CA ASN A 402 11.23 -19.22 0.31
C ASN A 402 11.00 -18.06 1.30
N PRO A 403 9.98 -17.21 1.09
CA PRO A 403 9.75 -16.02 1.91
C PRO A 403 9.38 -16.30 3.38
N ASN A 404 9.13 -17.56 3.74
CA ASN A 404 8.90 -17.96 5.13
C ASN A 404 10.19 -18.31 5.88
N THR A 405 11.22 -18.77 5.20
CA THR A 405 12.43 -19.35 5.84
C THR A 405 13.73 -18.70 5.42
N ASP A 406 13.76 -18.05 4.25
CA ASP A 406 14.92 -17.42 3.64
C ASP A 406 14.61 -15.93 3.37
N PRO A 407 15.25 -15.00 4.10
CA PRO A 407 15.08 -13.57 3.86
C PRO A 407 15.94 -13.06 2.69
N LYS A 408 16.82 -13.88 2.10
CA LYS A 408 17.71 -13.43 1.03
C LYS A 408 16.96 -13.13 -0.25
N ILE A 409 16.99 -11.87 -0.66
CA ILE A 409 16.33 -11.44 -1.89
C ILE A 409 17.07 -11.99 -3.11
N THR A 410 16.31 -12.55 -4.05
CA THR A 410 16.80 -13.10 -5.31
C THR A 410 16.45 -12.20 -6.48
N PHE A 411 15.22 -11.68 -6.51
CA PHE A 411 14.75 -10.78 -7.55
C PHE A 411 13.80 -9.73 -6.98
N VAL A 412 13.79 -8.55 -7.58
CA VAL A 412 12.78 -7.53 -7.36
C VAL A 412 12.13 -7.19 -8.70
N TYR A 413 10.80 -7.22 -8.76
CA TYR A 413 10.03 -6.86 -9.94
C TYR A 413 9.29 -5.56 -9.71
N GLY A 414 9.17 -4.71 -10.72
CA GLY A 414 8.41 -3.47 -10.62
C GLY A 414 8.11 -2.88 -11.99
N GLY A 415 6.96 -2.22 -12.09
CA GLY A 415 6.54 -1.49 -13.28
C GLY A 415 6.74 0.02 -13.15
N ASP A 416 6.64 0.72 -14.28
CA ASP A 416 6.68 2.20 -14.32
C ASP A 416 5.59 2.82 -15.21
N ASN A 417 5.48 4.17 -15.18
CA ASN A 417 4.50 4.91 -15.98
C ASN A 417 4.81 4.89 -17.49
N ASP A 418 6.00 4.49 -17.90
CA ASP A 418 6.34 4.26 -19.30
C ASP A 418 5.78 2.91 -19.80
N GLY A 419 5.28 2.08 -18.88
CA GLY A 419 4.73 0.75 -19.12
C GLY A 419 5.77 -0.36 -18.99
N ALA A 420 7.03 -0.04 -18.74
CA ALA A 420 8.06 -1.07 -18.64
C ALA A 420 7.89 -1.91 -17.38
N MET A 421 8.04 -3.23 -17.53
CA MET A 421 8.15 -4.17 -16.42
C MET A 421 9.61 -4.56 -16.26
N TRP A 422 10.21 -4.21 -15.12
CA TRP A 422 11.61 -4.44 -14.81
C TRP A 422 11.80 -5.60 -13.84
N ARG A 423 12.93 -6.29 -13.98
CA ARG A 423 13.46 -7.23 -12.99
C ARG A 423 14.86 -6.78 -12.57
N PHE A 424 15.07 -6.66 -11.28
CA PHE A 424 16.37 -6.47 -10.64
C PHE A 424 16.86 -7.82 -10.10
N ASP A 425 18.09 -8.20 -10.44
CA ASP A 425 18.70 -9.49 -10.13
C ASP A 425 19.68 -9.36 -8.97
N PHE A 426 19.35 -9.98 -7.84
CA PHE A 426 20.13 -10.01 -6.60
C PHE A 426 20.76 -11.39 -6.35
N THR A 427 20.82 -12.27 -7.36
CA THR A 427 21.44 -13.59 -7.19
C THR A 427 22.96 -13.52 -7.05
N GLY A 428 23.58 -12.44 -7.56
CA GLY A 428 24.99 -12.10 -7.38
C GLY A 428 25.29 -11.32 -6.09
N GLN A 429 26.48 -10.72 -6.05
CA GLN A 429 26.93 -9.80 -4.99
C GLN A 429 27.00 -8.36 -5.51
N GLY A 430 26.73 -7.37 -4.66
CA GLY A 430 26.80 -5.95 -5.01
C GLY A 430 25.55 -5.44 -5.74
N ASP A 431 25.75 -4.46 -6.63
CA ASP A 431 24.67 -3.82 -7.37
C ASP A 431 23.86 -4.83 -8.20
N PRO A 432 22.53 -4.77 -8.18
CA PRO A 432 21.72 -5.71 -8.94
C PRO A 432 21.87 -5.51 -10.45
N GLY A 433 21.79 -6.62 -11.20
CA GLY A 433 21.55 -6.56 -12.64
C GLY A 433 20.13 -6.06 -12.92
N VAL A 434 19.89 -5.38 -14.05
CA VAL A 434 18.54 -4.90 -14.42
C VAL A 434 18.17 -5.41 -15.79
N LEU A 435 16.97 -5.98 -15.90
CA LEU A 435 16.40 -6.55 -17.10
C LEU A 435 15.05 -5.91 -17.40
N LEU A 436 14.84 -5.46 -18.64
CA LEU A 436 13.51 -5.14 -19.15
C LEU A 436 12.80 -6.46 -19.46
N LEU A 437 11.84 -6.88 -18.62
CA LEU A 437 11.12 -8.13 -18.83
C LEU A 437 10.10 -8.00 -19.96
N GLY A 438 9.34 -6.89 -19.99
CA GLY A 438 8.33 -6.62 -21.00
C GLY A 438 8.00 -5.13 -21.13
N PHE A 439 7.52 -4.71 -22.30
CA PHE A 439 7.20 -3.31 -22.61
C PHE A 439 5.93 -3.21 -23.46
N PRO A 440 4.75 -3.13 -22.83
CA PRO A 440 3.47 -2.81 -23.47
C PRO A 440 3.45 -1.47 -24.21
N GLY A 441 4.27 -0.50 -23.75
CA GLY A 441 4.36 0.86 -24.27
C GLY A 441 3.70 1.92 -23.37
N ALA A 442 4.02 3.19 -23.62
CA ALA A 442 3.64 4.32 -22.75
C ALA A 442 2.12 4.58 -22.64
N GLY A 443 1.29 3.98 -23.51
CA GLY A 443 -0.17 4.02 -23.38
C GLY A 443 -0.72 3.10 -22.29
N GLN A 444 0.13 2.25 -21.70
CA GLN A 444 -0.25 1.23 -20.73
C GLN A 444 0.68 1.30 -19.49
N PRO A 445 0.58 2.37 -18.69
CA PRO A 445 1.40 2.56 -17.49
C PRO A 445 1.17 1.43 -16.48
N VAL A 446 2.20 1.03 -15.74
CA VAL A 446 2.10 0.04 -14.68
C VAL A 446 2.25 0.72 -13.33
N THR A 447 1.13 0.91 -12.62
CA THR A 447 1.09 1.60 -11.32
C THR A 447 0.84 0.67 -10.14
N THR A 448 0.55 -0.59 -10.43
CA THR A 448 0.22 -1.62 -9.44
C THR A 448 1.41 -2.50 -9.14
N ARG A 449 1.42 -3.08 -7.95
CA ARG A 449 2.43 -4.06 -7.56
C ARG A 449 2.29 -5.33 -8.40
N PRO A 450 3.35 -5.82 -9.07
CA PRO A 450 3.30 -7.12 -9.75
C PRO A 450 3.26 -8.26 -8.72
N ASP A 451 2.62 -9.36 -9.06
CA ASP A 451 2.64 -10.58 -8.26
C ASP A 451 3.38 -11.70 -8.99
N VAL A 452 4.02 -12.59 -8.23
CA VAL A 452 4.99 -13.56 -8.78
C VAL A 452 4.68 -14.95 -8.25
N THR A 453 4.68 -15.93 -9.15
CA THR A 453 4.52 -17.34 -8.79
C THR A 453 5.31 -18.22 -9.74
N THR A 454 5.22 -19.54 -9.57
CA THR A 454 5.76 -20.53 -10.49
C THR A 454 4.65 -21.35 -11.12
N CYS A 455 4.78 -21.64 -12.42
CA CYS A 455 3.93 -22.55 -13.16
C CYS A 455 4.70 -23.82 -13.51
N LEU A 456 4.03 -24.96 -13.46
CA LEU A 456 4.55 -26.22 -13.99
C LEU A 456 4.53 -26.15 -15.52
N VAL A 457 5.62 -26.57 -16.16
CA VAL A 457 5.78 -26.61 -17.60
C VAL A 457 6.17 -28.03 -17.98
N ASN A 458 5.30 -28.67 -18.76
CA ASN A 458 5.54 -30.00 -19.32
C ASN A 458 6.09 -29.85 -20.73
N THR A 459 7.15 -30.59 -21.03
CA THR A 459 7.82 -30.60 -22.32
C THR A 459 7.90 -32.02 -22.84
N VAL A 460 7.73 -32.19 -24.15
CA VAL A 460 7.91 -33.47 -24.84
C VAL A 460 9.07 -33.31 -25.81
N ALA A 461 10.15 -34.06 -25.62
CA ALA A 461 11.28 -34.06 -26.52
C ALA A 461 10.95 -34.80 -27.83
N ALA A 462 11.78 -34.62 -28.85
CA ALA A 462 11.59 -35.25 -30.16
C ALA A 462 11.58 -36.80 -30.13
N ASP A 463 12.18 -37.41 -29.11
CA ASP A 463 12.17 -38.85 -28.86
C ASP A 463 10.93 -39.35 -28.08
N GLY A 464 10.00 -38.44 -27.76
CA GLY A 464 8.78 -38.73 -26.99
C GLY A 464 8.97 -38.72 -25.47
N SER A 465 10.17 -38.44 -24.96
CA SER A 465 10.39 -38.32 -23.51
C SER A 465 9.71 -37.07 -22.95
N GLN A 466 9.09 -37.21 -21.78
CA GLN A 466 8.40 -36.13 -21.09
C GLN A 466 9.24 -35.62 -19.92
N SER A 467 9.34 -34.31 -19.79
CA SER A 467 10.02 -33.65 -18.68
C SER A 467 9.15 -32.52 -18.14
N SER A 468 9.07 -32.41 -16.82
CA SER A 468 8.38 -31.34 -16.12
C SER A 468 9.39 -30.43 -15.43
N SER A 469 9.21 -29.13 -15.58
CA SER A 469 10.02 -28.11 -14.91
C SER A 469 9.11 -27.02 -14.34
N THR A 470 9.60 -26.22 -13.40
CA THR A 470 8.88 -25.02 -12.95
C THR A 470 9.46 -23.79 -13.64
N THR A 471 8.59 -22.86 -14.02
CA THR A 471 8.95 -21.58 -14.60
C THR A 471 8.33 -20.47 -13.76
N ARG A 472 9.11 -19.44 -13.45
CA ARG A 472 8.59 -18.25 -12.79
C ARG A 472 7.77 -17.41 -13.77
N VAL A 473 6.64 -16.92 -13.29
CA VAL A 473 5.78 -16.00 -14.03
C VAL A 473 5.49 -14.75 -13.19
N VAL A 474 5.34 -13.62 -13.87
CA VAL A 474 5.10 -12.31 -13.29
C VAL A 474 3.78 -11.77 -13.81
N ALA A 475 2.81 -11.58 -12.93
CA ALA A 475 1.50 -11.05 -13.25
C ALA A 475 1.42 -9.55 -12.90
N PHE A 476 0.86 -8.74 -13.79
CA PHE A 476 0.63 -7.32 -13.53
C PHE A 476 -0.50 -6.76 -14.40
N GLY A 477 -1.08 -5.65 -13.97
CA GLY A 477 -2.08 -4.92 -14.73
C GLY A 477 -1.60 -3.53 -15.12
N THR A 478 -2.14 -3.00 -16.21
CA THR A 478 -1.86 -1.65 -16.69
C THR A 478 -3.04 -0.72 -16.41
N GLY A 479 -2.71 0.56 -16.22
CA GLY A 479 -3.67 1.56 -15.79
C GLY A 479 -3.04 2.58 -14.85
N ARG A 480 -3.50 3.82 -14.97
CA ARG A 480 -3.18 4.89 -14.02
C ARG A 480 -4.48 5.56 -13.58
N LEU A 481 -4.56 5.82 -12.29
CA LEU A 481 -5.60 6.64 -11.65
C LEU A 481 -4.95 7.36 -10.46
N LEU A 482 -4.05 8.28 -10.80
CA LEU A 482 -3.23 9.04 -9.84
C LEU A 482 -3.58 10.54 -9.88
N ASP A 483 -4.13 11.03 -10.99
CA ASP A 483 -4.46 12.44 -11.19
C ASP A 483 -5.78 12.61 -11.97
N GLU A 484 -6.38 13.80 -11.93
CA GLU A 484 -7.67 14.13 -12.54
C GLU A 484 -7.70 13.83 -14.05
N VAL A 485 -6.58 14.09 -14.74
CA VAL A 485 -6.45 13.83 -16.18
C VAL A 485 -6.62 12.35 -16.54
N ASP A 486 -6.41 11.43 -15.59
CA ASP A 486 -6.56 10.00 -15.81
C ASP A 486 -8.02 9.59 -15.96
N ILE A 487 -8.95 10.33 -15.34
CA ILE A 487 -10.38 10.03 -15.32
C ILE A 487 -10.95 10.09 -16.75
N GLY A 488 -10.46 11.03 -17.57
CA GLY A 488 -10.86 11.19 -18.97
C GLY A 488 -10.15 10.25 -19.96
N ASN A 489 -9.11 9.53 -19.54
CA ASN A 489 -8.35 8.64 -20.43
C ASN A 489 -9.13 7.35 -20.69
N THR A 490 -9.46 7.06 -21.94
CA THR A 490 -10.22 5.86 -22.34
C THR A 490 -9.38 4.81 -23.09
N GLY A 491 -8.05 4.95 -23.09
CA GLY A 491 -7.13 4.03 -23.73
C GLY A 491 -7.24 2.60 -23.17
N VAL A 492 -7.13 1.61 -24.05
CA VAL A 492 -7.25 0.19 -23.69
C VAL A 492 -6.11 -0.22 -22.76
N GLN A 493 -6.46 -0.74 -21.60
CA GLN A 493 -5.54 -1.33 -20.64
C GLN A 493 -5.63 -2.86 -20.65
N SER A 494 -4.69 -3.51 -19.97
CA SER A 494 -4.57 -4.97 -20.02
C SER A 494 -4.05 -5.55 -18.71
N ALA A 495 -4.28 -6.84 -18.51
CA ALA A 495 -3.54 -7.65 -17.55
C ALA A 495 -2.64 -8.62 -18.31
N TYR A 496 -1.43 -8.83 -17.78
CA TYR A 496 -0.37 -9.64 -18.36
C TYR A 496 0.13 -10.67 -17.36
N VAL A 497 0.53 -11.83 -17.86
CA VAL A 497 1.36 -12.81 -17.15
C VAL A 497 2.54 -13.15 -18.04
N LEU A 498 3.74 -12.77 -17.62
CA LEU A 498 4.97 -12.97 -18.38
C LEU A 498 5.82 -14.08 -17.77
N LYS A 499 6.33 -14.98 -18.61
CA LYS A 499 7.38 -15.94 -18.25
C LYS A 499 8.69 -15.19 -18.05
N ASP A 500 9.29 -15.32 -16.87
CA ASP A 500 10.65 -14.85 -16.62
C ASP A 500 11.66 -15.90 -17.10
N ALA A 501 12.10 -15.75 -18.36
CA ALA A 501 13.09 -16.62 -18.98
C ALA A 501 14.54 -16.15 -18.76
N GLY A 502 14.80 -15.12 -17.94
CA GLY A 502 16.14 -14.54 -17.80
C GLY A 502 16.55 -13.58 -18.92
N SER A 503 15.66 -13.27 -19.86
CA SER A 503 15.92 -12.41 -21.01
C SER A 503 14.74 -11.49 -21.32
N THR A 504 15.00 -10.37 -21.98
CA THR A 504 13.97 -9.44 -22.45
C THR A 504 13.10 -10.12 -23.49
N ILE A 505 11.78 -9.93 -23.41
CA ILE A 505 10.87 -10.29 -24.50
C ILE A 505 11.09 -9.31 -25.67
N PRO A 506 11.55 -9.78 -26.85
CA PRO A 506 11.80 -8.89 -27.97
C PRO A 506 10.53 -8.17 -28.43
N THR A 507 10.65 -6.93 -28.89
CA THR A 507 9.50 -6.15 -29.40
C THR A 507 8.73 -6.87 -30.51
N ALA A 508 9.42 -7.65 -31.35
CA ALA A 508 8.78 -8.44 -32.41
C ALA A 508 7.99 -9.66 -31.90
N GLU A 509 8.31 -10.17 -30.70
CA GLU A 509 7.58 -11.25 -30.04
C GLU A 509 6.47 -10.72 -29.12
N TRP A 510 6.52 -9.44 -28.74
CA TRP A 510 5.55 -8.84 -27.85
C TRP A 510 4.15 -8.86 -28.46
N ARG A 511 3.21 -9.55 -27.78
CA ARG A 511 1.85 -9.82 -28.28
C ARG A 511 1.79 -10.52 -29.65
N GLY A 512 2.90 -11.15 -30.09
CA GLY A 512 2.90 -12.01 -31.27
C GLY A 512 2.07 -13.27 -31.01
N THR A 513 1.24 -13.69 -31.96
CA THR A 513 0.25 -14.78 -31.75
C THR A 513 0.88 -16.14 -31.42
N SER A 514 2.12 -16.38 -31.84
CA SER A 514 2.90 -17.58 -31.47
C SER A 514 3.70 -17.42 -30.18
N SER A 515 3.99 -16.18 -29.78
CA SER A 515 4.84 -15.87 -28.63
C SER A 515 4.05 -15.55 -27.36
N MET A 516 2.80 -15.08 -27.48
CA MET A 516 1.93 -14.81 -26.35
C MET A 516 0.47 -15.20 -26.65
N ALA A 517 -0.19 -15.86 -25.70
CA ALA A 517 -1.61 -16.19 -25.83
C ALA A 517 -2.49 -14.97 -25.48
N LYS A 518 -3.36 -14.57 -26.41
CA LYS A 518 -4.37 -13.53 -26.17
C LYS A 518 -5.66 -14.15 -25.64
N GLN A 519 -6.00 -13.86 -24.39
CA GLN A 519 -7.31 -14.14 -23.81
C GLN A 519 -8.27 -12.98 -24.13
N THR A 520 -9.47 -13.32 -24.60
CA THR A 520 -10.48 -12.37 -25.08
C THR A 520 -11.67 -12.37 -24.14
N LEU A 521 -11.97 -11.22 -23.54
CA LEU A 521 -13.16 -11.04 -22.71
C LEU A 521 -14.41 -10.91 -23.57
N ALA A 522 -15.49 -11.51 -23.09
CA ALA A 522 -16.83 -11.32 -23.64
C ALA A 522 -17.87 -11.17 -22.51
N LYS A 523 -18.94 -10.44 -22.75
CA LYS A 523 -20.11 -10.41 -21.86
C LYS A 523 -20.91 -11.68 -22.04
N ILE A 524 -21.32 -12.34 -20.96
CA ILE A 524 -22.13 -13.56 -21.05
C ILE A 524 -23.56 -13.18 -21.43
N SER A 525 -24.05 -13.74 -22.53
CA SER A 525 -25.41 -13.48 -23.03
C SER A 525 -26.48 -13.87 -22.01
N GLY A 526 -27.46 -12.98 -21.80
CA GLY A 526 -28.51 -13.14 -20.79
C GLY A 526 -28.11 -12.64 -19.39
N THR A 527 -26.88 -12.15 -19.20
CA THR A 527 -26.44 -11.54 -17.95
C THR A 527 -26.13 -10.06 -18.13
N SER A 528 -26.32 -9.24 -17.09
CA SER A 528 -25.96 -7.82 -17.11
C SER A 528 -24.55 -7.56 -16.57
N THR A 529 -24.01 -8.45 -15.74
CA THR A 529 -22.83 -8.21 -14.89
C THR A 529 -21.83 -9.37 -14.87
N SER A 530 -21.88 -10.32 -15.82
CA SER A 530 -20.97 -11.48 -15.87
C SER A 530 -20.19 -11.55 -17.18
N TYR A 531 -18.92 -11.93 -17.07
CA TYR A 531 -17.95 -11.96 -18.16
C TYR A 531 -17.37 -13.36 -18.31
N SER A 532 -17.10 -13.77 -19.53
CA SER A 532 -16.32 -14.98 -19.86
C SER A 532 -15.00 -14.58 -20.51
N VAL A 533 -14.05 -15.51 -20.56
CA VAL A 533 -12.81 -15.38 -21.34
C VAL A 533 -12.64 -16.57 -22.25
N SER A 534 -12.07 -16.35 -23.44
CA SER A 534 -11.70 -17.41 -24.37
C SER A 534 -10.44 -17.02 -25.16
N GLY A 535 -9.68 -18.02 -25.62
CA GLY A 535 -8.43 -17.78 -26.33
C GLY A 535 -7.71 -19.08 -26.65
N PRO A 536 -6.53 -19.00 -27.32
CA PRO A 536 -5.67 -20.16 -27.46
C PRO A 536 -5.19 -20.63 -26.09
N ALA A 537 -4.87 -21.93 -25.99
CA ALA A 537 -4.26 -22.49 -24.79
C ALA A 537 -2.94 -21.79 -24.47
N VAL A 538 -2.70 -21.55 -23.18
CA VAL A 538 -1.43 -21.05 -22.70
C VAL A 538 -0.44 -22.21 -22.59
N ASP A 539 0.72 -22.07 -23.23
CA ASP A 539 1.79 -23.05 -23.20
C ASP A 539 3.13 -22.35 -22.93
N PHE A 540 3.56 -22.34 -21.67
CA PHE A 540 4.82 -21.75 -21.27
C PHE A 540 6.07 -22.52 -21.75
N SER A 541 5.93 -23.68 -22.40
CA SER A 541 7.08 -24.35 -23.04
C SER A 541 7.52 -23.60 -24.31
N THR A 542 6.58 -22.99 -25.03
CA THR A 542 6.80 -22.29 -26.29
C THR A 542 6.56 -20.77 -26.19
N GLN A 543 5.61 -20.35 -25.36
CA GLN A 543 5.20 -18.95 -25.22
C GLN A 543 5.98 -18.21 -24.12
N ARG A 544 6.03 -16.89 -24.26
CA ARG A 544 6.60 -15.91 -23.31
C ARG A 544 5.58 -15.40 -22.30
N GLY A 545 4.30 -15.72 -22.45
CA GLY A 545 3.26 -15.20 -21.57
C GLY A 545 1.88 -15.24 -22.19
N TRP A 546 0.94 -14.62 -21.49
CA TRP A 546 -0.41 -14.39 -21.96
C TRP A 546 -0.94 -13.06 -21.46
N TYR A 547 -2.00 -12.56 -22.08
CA TYR A 547 -2.60 -11.29 -21.70
C TYR A 547 -4.10 -11.25 -22.00
N VAL A 548 -4.78 -10.32 -21.34
CA VAL A 548 -6.19 -9.98 -21.60
C VAL A 548 -6.32 -8.46 -21.74
N ASP A 549 -7.05 -8.02 -22.78
CA ASP A 549 -7.34 -6.60 -23.02
C ASP A 549 -8.71 -6.23 -22.43
N PHE A 550 -8.77 -5.15 -21.65
CA PHE A 550 -10.01 -4.57 -21.13
C PHE A 550 -10.66 -3.65 -22.18
N GLY A 551 -10.94 -4.22 -23.36
CA GLY A 551 -11.51 -3.50 -24.51
C GLY A 551 -13.04 -3.45 -24.54
N LEU A 552 -13.72 -4.18 -23.65
CA LEU A 552 -15.19 -4.19 -23.59
C LEU A 552 -15.76 -2.90 -23.00
N ASN A 553 -15.07 -2.34 -22.00
CA ASN A 553 -15.47 -1.12 -21.30
C ASN A 553 -14.37 -0.06 -21.55
N ALA A 554 -14.70 1.03 -22.24
CA ALA A 554 -13.71 2.04 -22.63
C ALA A 554 -13.11 2.75 -21.40
N GLY A 555 -11.80 2.63 -21.19
CA GLY A 555 -11.11 3.22 -20.03
C GLY A 555 -11.08 2.35 -18.76
N GLU A 556 -11.54 1.10 -18.85
CA GLU A 556 -11.35 0.11 -17.78
C GLU A 556 -9.87 -0.19 -17.58
N ARG A 557 -9.42 -0.17 -16.33
CA ARG A 557 -8.00 -0.24 -15.99
C ARG A 557 -7.74 -0.98 -14.68
N VAL A 558 -6.51 -1.45 -14.52
CA VAL A 558 -6.04 -2.07 -13.27
C VAL A 558 -5.25 -1.03 -12.48
N ASN A 559 -5.84 -0.52 -11.41
CA ASN A 559 -5.19 0.39 -10.46
C ASN A 559 -5.15 -0.16 -9.03
N LEU A 560 -5.53 -1.43 -8.84
CA LEU A 560 -5.37 -2.18 -7.60
C LEU A 560 -4.43 -3.36 -7.82
N ASP A 561 -3.60 -3.65 -6.83
CA ASP A 561 -2.60 -4.73 -6.88
C ASP A 561 -3.26 -6.09 -7.20
N PRO A 562 -2.91 -6.75 -8.32
CA PRO A 562 -3.32 -8.12 -8.58
C PRO A 562 -2.85 -9.07 -7.47
N LYS A 563 -3.60 -10.15 -7.23
CA LYS A 563 -3.25 -11.17 -6.22
C LYS A 563 -3.36 -12.58 -6.78
N ILE A 564 -2.29 -13.35 -6.64
CA ILE A 564 -2.21 -14.77 -6.95
C ILE A 564 -2.43 -15.54 -5.66
N VAL A 565 -3.52 -16.33 -5.59
CA VAL A 565 -3.82 -17.18 -4.44
C VAL A 565 -4.26 -18.55 -4.95
N ALA A 566 -3.62 -19.62 -4.47
CA ALA A 566 -3.92 -21.00 -4.85
C ALA A 566 -3.99 -21.21 -6.38
N GLY A 567 -3.05 -20.61 -7.12
CA GLY A 567 -2.97 -20.67 -8.59
C GLY A 567 -3.96 -19.77 -9.35
N GLY A 568 -4.90 -19.12 -8.65
CA GLY A 568 -5.81 -18.15 -9.25
C GLY A 568 -5.25 -16.73 -9.22
N LEU A 569 -5.15 -16.10 -10.40
CA LEU A 569 -4.91 -14.68 -10.57
C LEU A 569 -6.21 -13.91 -10.40
N ASN A 570 -6.26 -13.04 -9.41
CA ASN A 570 -7.38 -12.17 -9.08
C ASN A 570 -7.04 -10.73 -9.48
N VAL A 571 -7.83 -10.16 -10.39
CA VAL A 571 -7.65 -8.79 -10.89
C VAL A 571 -8.91 -8.00 -10.65
N VAL A 572 -8.80 -6.91 -9.90
CA VAL A 572 -9.89 -5.92 -9.76
C VAL A 572 -9.58 -4.73 -10.65
N THR A 573 -10.57 -4.32 -11.44
CA THR A 573 -10.48 -3.20 -12.37
C THR A 573 -11.47 -2.11 -11.99
N ASN A 574 -11.16 -0.89 -12.39
CA ASN A 574 -12.04 0.26 -12.24
C ASN A 574 -12.26 0.97 -13.56
N LEU A 575 -13.45 1.55 -13.67
CA LEU A 575 -13.88 2.44 -14.73
C LEU A 575 -14.29 3.78 -14.08
N PRO A 576 -13.40 4.78 -14.02
CA PRO A 576 -13.72 6.08 -13.43
C PRO A 576 -14.87 6.77 -14.19
N SER A 577 -15.83 7.37 -13.48
CA SER A 577 -16.95 8.10 -14.12
C SER A 577 -17.30 9.45 -13.49
N SER A 578 -16.64 9.84 -12.39
CA SER A 578 -16.75 11.17 -11.79
C SER A 578 -15.37 11.78 -11.62
N SER A 579 -15.26 13.08 -11.93
CA SER A 579 -14.07 13.90 -11.69
C SER A 579 -14.17 14.78 -10.44
N SER A 580 -15.26 14.68 -9.66
CA SER A 580 -15.44 15.48 -8.45
C SER A 580 -15.21 14.68 -7.18
N SER A 581 -14.39 15.22 -6.28
CA SER A 581 -14.11 14.71 -4.93
C SER A 581 -15.36 14.53 -4.04
N CYS A 582 -16.49 15.12 -4.44
CA CYS A 582 -17.76 15.08 -3.69
C CYS A 582 -18.75 14.00 -4.18
N LYS A 583 -18.43 13.24 -5.24
CA LYS A 583 -19.31 12.15 -5.73
C LYS A 583 -18.54 10.86 -5.86
N VAL A 584 -18.87 9.90 -4.99
CA VAL A 584 -18.52 8.49 -5.21
C VAL A 584 -19.10 8.08 -6.56
N GLY A 585 -18.24 7.57 -7.43
CA GLY A 585 -18.58 7.20 -8.80
C GLY A 585 -17.63 6.15 -9.33
N GLY A 586 -17.92 5.71 -10.55
CA GLY A 586 -17.21 4.66 -11.25
C GLY A 586 -17.88 3.30 -11.17
N THR A 587 -17.35 2.37 -11.96
CA THR A 587 -17.73 0.95 -11.95
C THR A 587 -16.52 0.13 -11.58
N SER A 588 -16.72 -0.95 -10.83
CA SER A 588 -15.67 -1.90 -10.48
C SER A 588 -16.02 -3.31 -10.94
N ASN A 589 -15.05 -4.03 -11.49
CA ASN A 589 -15.19 -5.43 -11.90
C ASN A 589 -14.09 -6.28 -11.26
N VAL A 590 -14.35 -7.56 -11.07
CA VAL A 590 -13.38 -8.57 -10.64
C VAL A 590 -13.25 -9.65 -11.71
N TYR A 591 -12.03 -10.09 -11.97
CA TYR A 591 -11.69 -11.20 -12.86
C TYR A 591 -10.85 -12.24 -12.10
N GLN A 592 -11.18 -13.52 -12.31
CA GLN A 592 -10.53 -14.67 -11.66
C GLN A 592 -10.14 -15.67 -12.72
N LEU A 593 -8.84 -15.76 -12.99
CA LEU A 593 -8.26 -16.60 -14.04
C LEU A 593 -7.19 -17.50 -13.45
N ASN A 594 -6.99 -18.69 -14.01
CA ASN A 594 -5.84 -19.51 -13.67
C ASN A 594 -4.57 -18.79 -14.16
N VAL A 595 -3.62 -18.54 -13.26
CA VAL A 595 -2.39 -17.81 -13.59
C VAL A 595 -1.55 -18.54 -14.65
N CYS A 596 -1.61 -19.87 -14.66
CA CYS A 596 -0.81 -20.73 -15.53
C CYS A 596 -1.49 -21.08 -16.86
N THR A 597 -2.82 -21.14 -16.91
CA THR A 597 -3.56 -21.53 -18.12
C THR A 597 -4.36 -20.40 -18.76
N GLY A 598 -4.59 -19.29 -18.05
CA GLY A 598 -5.44 -18.18 -18.51
C GLY A 598 -6.94 -18.51 -18.51
N GLU A 599 -7.34 -19.70 -18.08
CA GLU A 599 -8.73 -20.16 -18.08
C GLU A 599 -9.56 -19.53 -16.95
N PRO A 600 -10.89 -19.37 -17.11
CA PRO A 600 -11.77 -18.92 -16.05
C PRO A 600 -11.74 -19.82 -14.80
N LEU A 601 -11.85 -19.22 -13.61
CA LEU A 601 -11.99 -19.97 -12.35
C LEU A 601 -13.37 -19.84 -11.69
N GLY A 602 -14.25 -18.99 -12.22
CA GLY A 602 -15.58 -18.82 -11.63
C GLY A 602 -16.50 -20.03 -11.86
N GLU A 603 -17.72 -19.91 -11.35
CA GLU A 603 -18.77 -20.90 -11.50
C GLU A 603 -19.20 -21.09 -12.97
N THR A 604 -19.72 -22.27 -13.29
CA THR A 604 -20.36 -22.54 -14.59
C THR A 604 -21.83 -22.14 -14.53
N ILE A 605 -22.26 -21.31 -15.47
CA ILE A 605 -23.66 -20.87 -15.62
C ILE A 605 -24.20 -21.24 -17.00
N ARG A 606 -25.52 -21.26 -17.15
CA ARG A 606 -26.17 -21.38 -18.47
C ARG A 606 -26.48 -20.01 -19.04
N ASN A 607 -26.00 -19.74 -20.25
CA ASN A 607 -26.30 -18.51 -20.97
C ASN A 607 -27.73 -18.53 -21.55
N SER A 608 -28.18 -17.42 -22.15
CA SER A 608 -29.50 -17.33 -22.77
C SER A 608 -29.74 -18.30 -23.95
N ALA A 609 -28.68 -18.88 -24.51
CA ALA A 609 -28.75 -19.91 -25.55
C ALA A 609 -28.75 -21.34 -24.97
N GLY A 610 -28.78 -21.49 -23.64
CA GLY A 610 -28.74 -22.78 -22.95
C GLY A 610 -27.36 -23.44 -22.87
N GLN A 611 -26.30 -22.75 -23.30
CA GLN A 611 -24.93 -23.27 -23.27
C GLN A 611 -24.28 -23.03 -21.91
N GLU A 612 -23.53 -24.01 -21.44
CA GLU A 612 -22.71 -23.88 -20.23
C GLU A 612 -21.47 -23.03 -20.52
N VAL A 613 -21.28 -21.99 -19.72
CA VAL A 613 -20.18 -21.02 -19.84
C VAL A 613 -19.59 -20.79 -18.47
N GLN A 614 -18.27 -20.88 -18.36
CA GLN A 614 -17.57 -20.59 -17.12
C GLN A 614 -17.36 -19.08 -16.95
N VAL A 615 -17.69 -18.57 -15.77
CA VAL A 615 -17.57 -17.15 -15.45
C VAL A 615 -16.09 -16.81 -15.21
N ALA A 616 -15.55 -15.86 -15.96
CA ALA A 616 -14.23 -15.30 -15.76
C ALA A 616 -14.23 -14.06 -14.86
N GLY A 617 -15.36 -13.35 -14.77
CA GLY A 617 -15.45 -12.15 -13.95
C GLY A 617 -16.86 -11.65 -13.73
N ARG A 618 -17.01 -10.71 -12.79
CA ARG A 618 -18.28 -10.07 -12.43
C ARG A 618 -18.11 -8.59 -12.14
N THR A 619 -19.18 -7.83 -12.37
CA THR A 619 -19.29 -6.46 -11.84
C THR A 619 -19.52 -6.51 -10.34
N LEU A 620 -18.66 -5.81 -9.59
CA LEU A 620 -18.77 -5.65 -8.14
C LEU A 620 -19.76 -4.54 -7.80
N SER A 621 -19.59 -3.37 -8.41
CA SER A 621 -20.49 -2.23 -8.28
C SER A 621 -20.56 -1.43 -9.58
N ASN A 622 -21.75 -0.93 -9.91
CA ASN A 622 -22.00 -0.05 -11.05
C ASN A 622 -22.05 1.45 -10.67
N SER A 623 -21.82 1.77 -9.40
CA SER A 623 -21.88 3.14 -8.87
C SER A 623 -20.68 3.51 -7.99
N SER A 624 -19.78 2.57 -7.71
CA SER A 624 -18.63 2.77 -6.84
C SER A 624 -17.40 2.02 -7.36
N ALA A 625 -16.29 2.73 -7.50
CA ALA A 625 -14.98 2.14 -7.73
C ALA A 625 -14.55 1.29 -6.51
N ALA A 626 -13.75 0.27 -6.76
CA ALA A 626 -13.05 -0.48 -5.74
C ALA A 626 -11.77 0.26 -5.33
N VAL A 627 -11.50 0.32 -4.04
CA VAL A 627 -10.34 1.01 -3.45
C VAL A 627 -9.33 0.06 -2.81
N GLY A 628 -9.70 -1.20 -2.65
CA GLY A 628 -8.82 -2.26 -2.19
C GLY A 628 -9.55 -3.58 -2.10
N PHE A 629 -8.79 -4.68 -2.07
CA PHE A 629 -9.35 -5.99 -1.77
C PHE A 629 -8.31 -6.86 -1.08
N ILE A 630 -8.81 -7.80 -0.30
CA ILE A 630 -8.02 -8.83 0.38
C ILE A 630 -8.63 -10.20 0.10
N ILE A 631 -7.82 -11.24 0.25
CA ILE A 631 -8.26 -12.62 0.13
C ILE A 631 -7.94 -13.33 1.44
N VAL A 632 -8.95 -13.98 2.01
CA VAL A 632 -8.87 -14.70 3.27
C VAL A 632 -9.29 -16.16 3.08
N ARG A 633 -8.73 -17.05 3.89
CA ARG A 633 -9.14 -18.45 4.00
C ARG A 633 -9.98 -18.64 5.25
N LEU A 634 -11.19 -19.18 5.10
CA LEU A 634 -12.06 -19.53 6.22
C LEU A 634 -11.62 -20.85 6.88
N PRO A 635 -12.07 -21.17 8.11
CA PRO A 635 -11.81 -22.45 8.76
C PRO A 635 -12.22 -23.67 7.93
N SER A 636 -13.23 -23.53 7.06
CA SER A 636 -13.65 -24.58 6.11
C SER A 636 -12.63 -24.86 5.00
N GLY A 637 -11.58 -24.05 4.88
CA GLY A 637 -10.63 -24.07 3.77
C GLY A 637 -11.06 -23.22 2.57
N ALA A 638 -12.30 -22.73 2.55
CA ALA A 638 -12.82 -21.89 1.47
C ALA A 638 -12.10 -20.54 1.41
N LEU A 639 -11.77 -20.09 0.19
CA LEU A 639 -11.18 -18.78 -0.04
C LEU A 639 -12.29 -17.76 -0.34
N LYS A 640 -12.20 -16.59 0.30
CA LYS A 640 -13.12 -15.46 0.13
C LYS A 640 -12.34 -14.20 -0.19
N MET A 641 -12.84 -13.43 -1.13
CA MET A 641 -12.33 -12.10 -1.43
C MET A 641 -13.26 -11.07 -0.79
N ILE A 642 -12.67 -10.13 -0.06
CA ILE A 642 -13.39 -8.98 0.52
C ILE A 642 -12.89 -7.75 -0.22
N THR A 643 -13.77 -7.11 -0.98
CA THR A 643 -13.48 -5.89 -1.74
C THR A 643 -14.10 -4.69 -1.04
N THR A 644 -13.31 -3.66 -0.79
CA THR A 644 -13.76 -2.37 -0.25
C THR A 644 -14.03 -1.42 -1.41
N THR A 645 -15.21 -0.80 -1.41
CA THR A 645 -15.61 0.20 -2.41
C THR A 645 -15.44 1.62 -1.87
N ALA A 646 -15.42 2.61 -2.75
CA ALA A 646 -15.11 4.01 -2.42
C ALA A 646 -16.15 4.68 -1.49
N ASP A 647 -17.36 4.12 -1.39
CA ASP A 647 -18.41 4.47 -0.44
C ASP A 647 -18.27 3.76 0.94
N GLY A 648 -17.17 3.04 1.16
CA GLY A 648 -16.87 2.37 2.43
C GLY A 648 -17.58 1.03 2.64
N ASN A 649 -18.33 0.55 1.65
CA ASN A 649 -18.97 -0.76 1.70
C ASN A 649 -17.96 -1.89 1.44
N THR A 650 -18.27 -3.08 1.96
CA THR A 650 -17.49 -4.30 1.72
C THR A 650 -18.32 -5.33 0.97
N ILE A 651 -17.78 -5.84 -0.13
CA ILE A 651 -18.40 -6.89 -0.95
C ILE A 651 -17.60 -8.18 -0.77
N THR A 652 -18.26 -9.26 -0.35
CA THR A 652 -17.64 -10.58 -0.21
C THR A 652 -17.99 -11.46 -1.40
N SER A 653 -16.97 -12.01 -2.07
CA SER A 653 -17.11 -12.94 -3.19
C SER A 653 -16.30 -14.22 -2.95
N GLY A 654 -16.65 -15.30 -3.64
CA GLY A 654 -15.88 -16.55 -3.60
C GLY A 654 -14.59 -16.44 -4.41
N VAL A 655 -13.55 -17.14 -3.99
CA VAL A 655 -12.35 -17.38 -4.80
C VAL A 655 -12.22 -18.88 -4.99
N ALA A 656 -12.24 -19.34 -6.24
CA ALA A 656 -11.97 -20.73 -6.55
C ALA A 656 -10.45 -20.94 -6.68
N PRO A 657 -9.89 -22.02 -6.10
CA PRO A 657 -8.51 -22.40 -6.37
C PRO A 657 -8.38 -22.90 -7.81
N ALA A 658 -7.20 -22.76 -8.41
CA ALA A 658 -6.92 -23.22 -9.76
C ALA A 658 -6.98 -24.75 -9.89
N GLU A 659 -6.57 -25.45 -8.83
CA GLU A 659 -6.78 -26.88 -8.70
C GLU A 659 -7.47 -27.16 -7.35
N SER A 660 -8.48 -28.01 -7.39
CA SER A 660 -9.08 -28.58 -6.19
C SER A 660 -9.00 -30.09 -6.30
N GLU A 661 -8.33 -30.75 -5.35
CA GLU A 661 -8.61 -32.17 -5.13
C GLU A 661 -10.03 -32.28 -4.55
N GLY A 662 -10.83 -33.20 -5.10
CA GLY A 662 -12.14 -33.50 -4.54
C GLY A 662 -12.01 -33.94 -3.08
N ALA A 663 -12.98 -33.58 -2.24
CA ALA A 663 -12.99 -33.99 -0.84
C ALA A 663 -12.87 -35.53 -0.74
N SER A 664 -11.74 -36.01 -0.22
CA SER A 664 -11.56 -37.42 0.13
C SER A 664 -11.95 -37.64 1.59
N ARG A 665 -12.56 -38.79 1.92
CA ARG A 665 -12.89 -39.13 3.30
C ARG A 665 -11.60 -39.34 4.08
N ALA A 666 -11.20 -38.35 4.89
CA ALA A 666 -10.01 -38.44 5.76
C ALA A 666 -10.22 -39.38 6.98
N GLY A 667 -11.48 -39.74 7.30
CA GLY A 667 -11.82 -40.69 8.35
C GLY A 667 -13.31 -40.65 8.70
N TRP A 668 -13.80 -41.67 9.41
CA TRP A 668 -15.13 -41.67 10.03
C TRP A 668 -15.02 -42.16 11.48
N ARG A 669 -15.83 -41.58 12.37
CA ARG A 669 -16.06 -42.08 13.73
C ARG A 669 -17.54 -42.45 13.85
N ARG A 670 -17.82 -43.70 14.21
CA ARG A 670 -19.18 -44.13 14.54
C ARG A 670 -19.49 -43.72 15.97
N VAL A 671 -20.46 -42.84 16.14
CA VAL A 671 -21.11 -42.60 17.43
C VAL A 671 -22.13 -43.73 17.61
N ARG A 672 -21.97 -44.56 18.64
CA ARG A 672 -23.04 -45.46 19.08
C ARG A 672 -23.91 -44.68 20.05
N GLU A 673 -25.22 -44.69 19.81
CA GLU A 673 -26.25 -44.28 20.77
C GLU A 673 -26.23 -45.16 22.01
#